data_AF-A0A8T3ZE32-F1
#
_entry.id   AF-A0A8T3ZE32-F1
#
_cell.length_a   1.000
_cell.length_b   1.000
_cell.length_c   1.000
_cell.angle_alpha   90.00
_cell.angle_beta   90.00
_cell.angle_gamma   90.00
#
_symmetry.space_group_name_H-M   'P 1'
#
loop_
_entity.id
_entity.type
_entity.pdbx_description
1 polymer ?
#
loop_
_entity_poly.entity_id
_entity_poly.type
_entity_poly.pdbx_seq_one_letter_code
_entity_poly.pdbx_strand_id
1 'polypeptide(L)'
;YLSNSTQAYYALELSVKEKSQIASEEYKELEKEQVGLIDVPPNLGPIVVNFEGKKISERFSEIKKILDSANLEYSSAKAIFSSKKQDYLNASLRKILSAESQYGPISSGIKDLMQDSETTVSAKREEAVKEIKLFELESSGKAINPKAKSRYLEAKNLLETGDSYSILGPRYVNYEKSAAYARNALSLATSTEYINSTLEFAFVENLIRNAKIDGLPIDSEEEELKLLKGIDEPWALGELANIESSVLSKASFRYHNIEDERAELMELIQIAPDLFYEIDQFELYFSSGKINFASAIGNLKQMEESYFYVKKELEKETGKYVSARLIIALTDPDPITSLDERITHEIRFTVKNPTKYSAKDMKINLQTEENGYQASNQEFILDSKLMELTIPALNQYQTISGSAKKEIQPAVITDFSSQAKGNPDGTAVISELTEFNAERDLYLNHNSSSTFFRKGMHELKVESIFLDAYSLSFSNLVSKKVGTNYEVSYDIVINPSLGLGTLEVVVPEDGNSFSLLSYSGEKILKKQSLSNGYYLAQLSDLKIGKPVVLKAFYKVSNVSEYAEGTTLNATVESIQKIAEAKIGTAEQNFLTNKEKIERETLLDIFGKEYSELDSGLMGAEENGLSEILNSRKEKLNQTLSSISETKGSIEELKDLDKDWLGKTLSQYKKDSFSEYKKLKELAGTLDANDSLFTEFNSIYNKFLGSGEVEDAVQLSSELGRLKNELQGLDAEQDKRYENYSAEFKLLKTSITEALKPYSGYYLSAKGSDFESLFSLTPSDIAKEVDSLDEAIKKRSNNDLISSKIESLRSKLDRIESMRSFLKNESSAKLEAVKKIYTLKKNSLAKSQQEKALQGIEKAESLAQGGDYIGSLKASSAVLKILNSQSIQPEDYSIPILGLTALLLLGIVSIYIIRKRKPKKEDKGFIKLRSIS
;
A
#
# COMPACT_ATOMS: atom_id res chain seq x y z
N TYR A 1 -4.19 24.06 -31.54
CA TYR A 1 -4.38 22.59 -31.47
C TYR A 1 -4.79 22.11 -30.08
N LEU A 2 -4.07 22.45 -29.00
CA LEU A 2 -4.43 22.04 -27.62
C LEU A 2 -5.79 22.60 -27.14
N SER A 3 -6.13 23.87 -27.42
CA SER A 3 -7.41 24.47 -26.99
C SER A 3 -8.65 23.77 -27.57
N ASN A 4 -8.60 23.35 -28.85
CA ASN A 4 -9.68 22.59 -29.48
C ASN A 4 -9.86 21.20 -28.86
N SER A 5 -8.75 20.59 -28.39
CA SER A 5 -8.77 19.25 -27.80
C SER A 5 -9.34 19.27 -26.38
N THR A 6 -9.04 20.32 -25.62
CA THR A 6 -9.64 20.58 -24.30
C THR A 6 -11.13 20.90 -24.38
N GLN A 7 -11.54 21.74 -25.32
CA GLN A 7 -12.97 22.01 -25.57
C GLN A 7 -13.73 20.76 -26.02
N ALA A 8 -13.13 19.94 -26.89
CA ALA A 8 -13.70 18.66 -27.30
C ALA A 8 -13.87 17.70 -26.11
N TYR A 9 -12.87 17.63 -25.22
CA TYR A 9 -12.96 16.82 -24.01
C TYR A 9 -14.11 17.28 -23.09
N TYR A 10 -14.23 18.58 -22.80
CA TYR A 10 -15.31 19.08 -21.94
C TYR A 10 -16.71 18.89 -22.56
N ALA A 11 -16.84 19.03 -23.88
CA ALA A 11 -18.10 18.76 -24.58
C ALA A 11 -18.48 17.27 -24.48
N LEU A 12 -17.50 16.37 -24.66
CA LEU A 12 -17.68 14.92 -24.48
C LEU A 12 -17.97 14.56 -23.02
N GLU A 13 -17.30 15.19 -22.06
CA GLU A 13 -17.53 14.97 -20.63
C GLU A 13 -18.96 15.32 -20.24
N LEU A 14 -19.48 16.44 -20.74
CA LEU A 14 -20.87 16.83 -20.47
C LEU A 14 -21.86 15.79 -21.04
N SER A 15 -21.63 15.34 -22.28
CA SER A 15 -22.48 14.33 -22.92
C SER A 15 -22.41 12.97 -22.22
N VAL A 16 -21.20 12.51 -21.86
CA VAL A 16 -20.98 11.24 -21.13
C VAL A 16 -21.57 11.31 -19.73
N LYS A 17 -21.48 12.45 -19.05
CA LYS A 17 -22.10 12.66 -17.73
C LYS A 17 -23.62 12.51 -17.80
N GLU A 18 -24.26 13.11 -18.80
CA GLU A 18 -25.71 13.00 -19.01
C GLU A 18 -26.12 11.55 -19.33
N LYS A 19 -25.42 10.90 -20.27
CA LYS A 19 -25.65 9.48 -20.61
C LYS A 19 -25.42 8.53 -19.44
N SER A 20 -24.40 8.77 -18.63
CA SER A 20 -24.08 8.01 -17.41
C SER A 20 -25.19 8.12 -16.38
N GLN A 21 -25.72 9.34 -16.16
CA GLN A 21 -26.83 9.56 -15.25
C GLN A 21 -28.09 8.84 -15.71
N ILE A 22 -28.47 8.99 -16.99
CA ILE A 22 -29.63 8.31 -17.57
C ILE A 22 -29.48 6.79 -17.45
N ALA A 23 -28.33 6.23 -17.88
CA ALA A 23 -28.08 4.79 -17.81
C ALA A 23 -28.12 4.24 -16.38
N SER A 24 -27.60 5.00 -15.41
CA SER A 24 -27.62 4.62 -13.99
C SER A 24 -29.02 4.69 -13.38
N GLU A 25 -29.82 5.69 -13.76
CA GLU A 25 -31.22 5.82 -13.33
C GLU A 25 -32.09 4.71 -13.93
N GLU A 26 -31.98 4.48 -15.25
CA GLU A 26 -32.71 3.40 -15.93
C GLU A 26 -32.30 2.01 -15.40
N TYR A 27 -31.01 1.79 -15.12
CA TYR A 27 -30.55 0.53 -14.52
C TYR A 27 -31.08 0.35 -13.10
N LYS A 28 -31.17 1.42 -12.29
CA LYS A 28 -31.78 1.35 -10.96
C LYS A 28 -33.27 0.99 -11.03
N GLU A 29 -34.01 1.54 -11.99
CA GLU A 29 -35.41 1.13 -12.20
C GLU A 29 -35.50 -0.35 -12.62
N LEU A 30 -34.58 -0.82 -13.48
CA LEU A 30 -34.48 -2.24 -13.84
C LEU A 30 -34.12 -3.14 -12.65
N GLU A 31 -33.24 -2.69 -11.75
CA GLU A 31 -32.84 -3.43 -10.54
C GLU A 31 -34.00 -3.53 -9.54
N LYS A 32 -34.84 -2.49 -9.43
CA LYS A 32 -36.08 -2.54 -8.64
C LYS A 32 -37.04 -3.62 -9.12
N GLU A 33 -37.08 -3.87 -10.43
CA GLU A 33 -37.88 -4.94 -11.03
C GLU A 33 -37.35 -6.34 -10.72
N GLN A 34 -36.16 -6.46 -10.13
CA GLN A 34 -35.51 -7.71 -9.76
C GLN A 34 -35.48 -8.72 -10.91
N VAL A 35 -35.29 -8.23 -12.15
CA VAL A 35 -35.30 -9.06 -13.36
C VAL A 35 -34.24 -10.16 -13.37
N GLY A 36 -33.18 -10.03 -12.56
CA GLY A 36 -32.21 -11.12 -12.34
C GLY A 36 -32.80 -12.37 -11.66
N LEU A 37 -34.01 -12.30 -11.10
CA LEU A 37 -34.76 -13.47 -10.60
C LEU A 37 -35.55 -14.20 -11.70
N ILE A 38 -35.66 -13.61 -12.89
CA ILE A 38 -36.23 -14.25 -14.08
C ILE A 38 -35.14 -15.12 -14.68
N ASP A 39 -34.89 -16.26 -14.05
CA ASP A 39 -33.89 -17.26 -14.44
C ASP A 39 -34.51 -18.67 -14.40
N VAL A 40 -33.74 -19.70 -14.76
CA VAL A 40 -34.13 -21.09 -14.55
C VAL A 40 -34.26 -21.36 -13.05
N PRO A 41 -35.41 -21.82 -12.56
CA PRO A 41 -35.59 -22.04 -11.13
C PRO A 41 -34.65 -23.13 -10.62
N PRO A 42 -34.20 -23.04 -9.35
CA PRO A 42 -33.59 -24.16 -8.67
C PRO A 42 -34.66 -25.23 -8.45
N ASN A 43 -34.51 -26.33 -9.19
CA ASN A 43 -34.79 -27.68 -8.72
C ASN A 43 -36.26 -27.99 -8.35
N LEU A 44 -37.09 -28.35 -9.35
CA LEU A 44 -38.35 -29.10 -9.15
C LEU A 44 -38.61 -30.11 -10.29
N GLY A 45 -37.63 -30.98 -10.55
CA GLY A 45 -37.75 -32.15 -11.44
C GLY A 45 -37.27 -31.94 -12.89
N PRO A 46 -37.21 -33.01 -13.71
CA PRO A 46 -36.71 -32.95 -15.08
C PRO A 46 -37.77 -32.30 -15.98
N ILE A 47 -37.76 -30.98 -16.09
CA ILE A 47 -38.60 -30.25 -17.05
C ILE A 47 -37.74 -29.27 -17.85
N VAL A 48 -38.02 -29.26 -19.15
CA VAL A 48 -37.56 -28.40 -20.23
C VAL A 48 -36.97 -27.07 -19.75
N VAL A 49 -35.66 -26.89 -20.01
CA VAL A 49 -34.93 -25.63 -19.81
C VAL A 49 -35.70 -24.52 -20.51
N ASN A 50 -36.27 -23.59 -19.74
CA ASN A 50 -36.89 -22.40 -20.32
C ASN A 50 -35.76 -21.45 -20.76
N PHE A 51 -35.30 -21.65 -22.00
CA PHE A 51 -34.18 -20.91 -22.62
C PHE A 51 -34.36 -19.39 -22.60
N GLU A 52 -35.58 -18.88 -22.39
CA GLU A 52 -35.88 -17.44 -22.39
C GLU A 52 -35.57 -16.76 -21.06
N GLY A 53 -35.86 -17.41 -19.91
CA GLY A 53 -35.52 -16.86 -18.59
C GLY A 53 -34.01 -16.72 -18.39
N LYS A 54 -33.24 -17.76 -18.73
CA LYS A 54 -31.77 -17.72 -18.65
C LYS A 54 -31.17 -16.55 -19.46
N LYS A 55 -31.71 -16.29 -20.66
CA LYS A 55 -31.29 -15.16 -21.52
C LYS A 55 -31.57 -13.81 -20.88
N ILE A 56 -32.65 -13.67 -20.09
CA ILE A 56 -32.97 -12.42 -19.37
C ILE A 56 -31.95 -12.17 -18.25
N SER A 57 -31.68 -13.19 -17.41
CA SER A 57 -30.66 -13.11 -16.35
C SER A 57 -29.25 -12.83 -16.88
N GLU A 58 -28.86 -13.48 -17.98
CA GLU A 58 -27.58 -13.25 -18.67
C GLU A 58 -27.48 -11.82 -19.21
N ARG A 59 -28.51 -11.32 -19.89
CA ARG A 59 -28.55 -9.94 -20.41
C ARG A 59 -28.56 -8.90 -19.30
N PHE A 60 -29.24 -9.15 -18.18
CA PHE A 60 -29.19 -8.28 -17.00
C PHE A 60 -27.75 -8.16 -16.46
N SER A 61 -27.07 -9.30 -16.32
CA SER A 61 -25.67 -9.37 -15.87
C SER A 61 -24.71 -8.70 -16.85
N GLU A 62 -24.95 -8.85 -18.16
CA GLU A 62 -24.17 -8.21 -19.21
C GLU A 62 -24.33 -6.68 -19.20
N ILE A 63 -25.55 -6.17 -19.05
CA ILE A 63 -25.82 -4.73 -18.92
C ILE A 63 -25.08 -4.15 -17.71
N LYS A 64 -25.09 -4.85 -16.57
CA LYS A 64 -24.32 -4.44 -15.38
C LYS A 64 -22.83 -4.36 -15.66
N LYS A 65 -22.25 -5.38 -16.30
CA LYS A 65 -20.83 -5.39 -16.67
C LYS A 65 -20.45 -4.24 -17.61
N ILE A 66 -21.30 -3.95 -18.60
CA ILE A 66 -21.09 -2.85 -19.54
C ILE A 66 -21.18 -1.50 -18.79
N LEU A 67 -22.14 -1.35 -17.87
CA LEU A 67 -22.29 -0.16 -17.05
C LEU A 67 -21.07 0.08 -16.14
N ASP A 68 -20.59 -0.96 -15.46
CA ASP A 68 -19.41 -0.88 -14.58
C ASP A 68 -18.14 -0.56 -15.38
N SER A 69 -17.97 -1.19 -16.54
CA SER A 69 -16.89 -0.89 -17.49
C SER A 69 -16.93 0.57 -17.97
N ALA A 70 -18.11 1.06 -18.36
CA ALA A 70 -18.28 2.44 -18.82
C ALA A 70 -17.98 3.47 -17.71
N ASN A 71 -18.43 3.19 -16.48
CA ASN A 71 -18.15 4.01 -15.29
C ASN A 71 -16.65 4.04 -14.96
N LEU A 72 -15.96 2.91 -15.09
CA LEU A 72 -14.51 2.81 -14.88
C LEU A 72 -13.74 3.60 -15.95
N GLU A 73 -14.10 3.47 -17.22
CA GLU A 73 -13.50 4.21 -18.33
C GLU A 73 -13.74 5.72 -18.19
N TYR A 74 -14.94 6.15 -17.79
CA TYR A 74 -15.25 7.55 -17.52
C TYR A 74 -14.44 8.12 -16.35
N SER A 75 -14.37 7.39 -15.23
CA SER A 75 -13.58 7.80 -14.07
C SER A 75 -12.08 7.88 -14.39
N SER A 76 -11.58 6.91 -15.17
CA SER A 76 -10.20 6.90 -15.67
C SER A 76 -9.92 8.09 -16.59
N ALA A 77 -10.86 8.45 -17.48
CA ALA A 77 -10.73 9.62 -18.33
C ALA A 77 -10.56 10.90 -17.49
N LYS A 78 -11.36 11.08 -16.44
CA LYS A 78 -11.25 12.23 -15.52
C LYS A 78 -9.94 12.26 -14.75
N ALA A 79 -9.49 11.12 -14.25
CA ALA A 79 -8.22 11.02 -13.52
C ALA A 79 -7.02 11.35 -14.41
N ILE A 80 -6.98 10.79 -15.63
CA ILE A 80 -5.95 11.09 -16.63
C ILE A 80 -6.00 12.56 -17.01
N PHE A 81 -7.19 13.10 -17.30
CA PHE A 81 -7.34 14.50 -17.67
C PHE A 81 -6.84 15.47 -16.58
N SER A 82 -7.16 15.19 -15.31
CA SER A 82 -6.72 15.99 -14.16
C SER A 82 -5.22 15.90 -13.88
N SER A 83 -4.58 14.78 -14.23
CA SER A 83 -3.15 14.57 -13.97
C SER A 83 -2.21 15.49 -14.76
N LYS A 84 -2.69 16.04 -15.89
CA LYS A 84 -1.92 16.93 -16.80
C LYS A 84 -0.53 16.41 -17.20
N LYS A 85 -0.30 15.08 -17.15
CA LYS A 85 0.93 14.42 -17.60
C LYS A 85 1.06 14.40 -19.13
N GLN A 86 2.18 13.92 -19.68
CA GLN A 86 2.36 13.81 -21.14
C GLN A 86 1.25 12.94 -21.77
N ASP A 87 0.76 13.35 -22.95
CA ASP A 87 -0.36 12.72 -23.69
C ASP A 87 -1.72 12.66 -22.98
N TYR A 88 -1.90 13.33 -21.83
CA TYR A 88 -3.11 13.27 -21.02
C TYR A 88 -4.39 13.56 -21.80
N LEU A 89 -4.38 14.56 -22.69
CA LEU A 89 -5.52 14.95 -23.52
C LEU A 89 -5.94 13.85 -24.49
N ASN A 90 -4.98 13.22 -25.17
CA ASN A 90 -5.28 12.13 -26.11
C ASN A 90 -5.71 10.86 -25.38
N ALA A 91 -5.05 10.53 -24.26
CA ALA A 91 -5.40 9.38 -23.44
C ALA A 91 -6.79 9.56 -22.78
N SER A 92 -7.10 10.74 -22.26
CA SER A 92 -8.42 11.03 -21.68
C SER A 92 -9.51 11.08 -22.75
N LEU A 93 -9.24 11.62 -23.94
CA LEU A 93 -10.16 11.60 -25.08
C LEU A 93 -10.50 10.17 -25.53
N ARG A 94 -9.50 9.27 -25.61
CA ARG A 94 -9.76 7.86 -25.95
C ARG A 94 -10.64 7.17 -24.91
N LYS A 95 -10.36 7.40 -23.63
CA LYS A 95 -11.13 6.81 -22.52
C LYS A 95 -12.55 7.37 -22.44
N ILE A 96 -12.74 8.67 -22.66
CA ILE A 96 -14.08 9.27 -22.62
C ILE A 96 -14.93 8.87 -23.83
N LEU A 97 -14.33 8.72 -25.02
CA LEU A 97 -15.02 8.17 -26.20
C LEU A 97 -15.37 6.68 -26.02
N SER A 98 -14.48 5.90 -25.38
CA SER A 98 -14.74 4.51 -24.99
C SER A 98 -15.96 4.44 -24.07
N ALA A 99 -16.00 5.25 -23.00
CA ALA A 99 -17.14 5.35 -22.11
C ALA A 99 -18.43 5.79 -22.85
N GLU A 100 -18.33 6.82 -23.71
CA GLU A 100 -19.48 7.31 -24.49
C GLU A 100 -20.10 6.21 -25.38
N SER A 101 -19.24 5.45 -26.05
CA SER A 101 -19.67 4.35 -26.93
C SER A 101 -20.34 3.20 -26.19
N GLN A 102 -19.97 3.00 -24.92
CA GLN A 102 -20.54 1.95 -24.05
C GLN A 102 -21.86 2.37 -23.40
N TYR A 103 -22.06 3.66 -23.08
CA TYR A 103 -23.34 4.12 -22.50
C TYR A 103 -24.50 4.10 -23.51
N GLY A 104 -24.22 4.32 -24.81
CA GLY A 104 -25.26 4.36 -25.85
C GLY A 104 -26.14 3.10 -25.90
N PRO A 105 -25.56 1.89 -26.00
CA PRO A 105 -26.31 0.63 -26.06
C PRO A 105 -27.06 0.25 -24.76
N ILE A 106 -26.68 0.80 -23.60
CA ILE A 106 -27.25 0.41 -22.30
C ILE A 106 -28.74 0.77 -22.23
N SER A 107 -29.13 1.99 -22.59
CA SER A 107 -30.53 2.45 -22.49
C SER A 107 -31.47 1.63 -23.38
N SER A 108 -31.06 1.35 -24.63
CA SER A 108 -31.81 0.45 -25.51
C SER A 108 -31.85 -0.98 -24.98
N GLY A 109 -30.72 -1.48 -24.47
CA GLY A 109 -30.63 -2.83 -23.89
C GLY A 109 -31.54 -3.01 -22.68
N ILE A 110 -31.66 -2.00 -21.82
CA ILE A 110 -32.56 -1.98 -20.66
C ILE A 110 -34.02 -2.01 -21.11
N LYS A 111 -34.40 -1.19 -22.09
CA LYS A 111 -35.79 -1.16 -22.60
C LYS A 111 -36.19 -2.49 -23.23
N ASP A 112 -35.34 -3.06 -24.07
CA ASP A 112 -35.58 -4.35 -24.70
C ASP A 112 -35.67 -5.46 -23.64
N LEU A 113 -34.77 -5.44 -22.65
CA LEU A 113 -34.79 -6.41 -21.56
C LEU A 113 -36.05 -6.30 -20.69
N MET A 114 -36.53 -5.09 -20.43
CA MET A 114 -37.76 -4.86 -19.67
C MET A 114 -38.97 -5.44 -20.42
N GLN A 115 -39.09 -5.14 -21.71
CA GLN A 115 -40.18 -5.66 -22.55
C GLN A 115 -40.16 -7.19 -22.65
N ASP A 116 -38.97 -7.79 -22.82
CA ASP A 116 -38.82 -9.24 -22.84
C ASP A 116 -39.14 -9.87 -21.48
N SER A 117 -38.80 -9.19 -20.39
CA SER A 117 -39.13 -9.61 -19.01
C SER A 117 -40.64 -9.59 -18.77
N GLU A 118 -41.34 -8.54 -19.17
CA GLU A 118 -42.80 -8.45 -19.08
C GLU A 118 -43.49 -9.55 -19.89
N THR A 119 -43.01 -9.80 -21.11
CA THR A 119 -43.53 -10.84 -22.00
C THR A 119 -43.33 -12.23 -21.38
N THR A 120 -42.13 -12.49 -20.85
CA THR A 120 -41.79 -13.77 -20.21
C THR A 120 -42.61 -14.02 -18.95
N VAL A 121 -42.75 -13.00 -18.09
CA VAL A 121 -43.59 -13.06 -16.87
C VAL A 121 -45.05 -13.34 -17.24
N SER A 122 -45.56 -12.70 -18.29
CA SER A 122 -46.94 -12.88 -18.76
C SER A 122 -47.18 -14.29 -19.31
N ALA A 123 -46.27 -14.79 -20.17
CA ALA A 123 -46.33 -16.15 -20.68
C ALA A 123 -46.28 -17.18 -19.54
N LYS A 124 -45.45 -16.93 -18.52
CA LYS A 124 -45.35 -17.82 -17.35
C LYS A 124 -46.62 -17.82 -16.50
N ARG A 125 -47.28 -16.67 -16.37
CA ARG A 125 -48.59 -16.58 -15.73
C ARG A 125 -49.64 -17.40 -16.48
N GLU A 126 -49.68 -17.30 -17.81
CA GLU A 126 -50.60 -18.08 -18.64
C GLU A 126 -50.35 -19.58 -18.51
N GLU A 127 -49.09 -20.00 -18.48
CA GLU A 127 -48.68 -21.37 -18.22
C GLU A 127 -49.18 -21.85 -16.85
N ALA A 128 -48.96 -21.09 -15.78
CA ALA A 128 -49.44 -21.43 -14.43
C ALA A 128 -50.96 -21.59 -14.38
N VAL A 129 -51.71 -20.66 -14.98
CA VAL A 129 -53.18 -20.73 -15.08
C VAL A 129 -53.61 -21.97 -15.87
N LYS A 130 -52.93 -22.29 -16.97
CA LYS A 130 -53.23 -23.46 -17.80
C LYS A 130 -53.03 -24.75 -17.02
N GLU A 131 -51.92 -24.90 -16.30
CA GLU A 131 -51.61 -26.10 -15.51
C GLU A 131 -52.61 -26.29 -14.34
N ILE A 132 -52.99 -25.21 -13.66
CA ILE A 132 -54.03 -25.25 -12.61
C ILE A 132 -55.37 -25.72 -13.20
N LYS A 133 -55.78 -25.18 -14.35
CA LYS A 133 -57.02 -25.60 -15.02
C LYS A 133 -56.97 -27.04 -15.50
N LEU A 134 -55.80 -27.50 -15.95
CA LEU A 134 -55.60 -28.89 -16.38
C LEU A 134 -55.78 -29.85 -15.20
N PHE A 135 -55.24 -29.53 -14.03
CA PHE A 135 -55.51 -30.26 -12.79
C PHE A 135 -57.01 -30.29 -12.45
N GLU A 136 -57.68 -29.13 -12.46
CA GLU A 136 -59.12 -29.03 -12.13
C GLU A 136 -59.98 -29.90 -13.07
N LEU A 137 -59.64 -29.91 -14.36
CA LEU A 137 -60.34 -30.71 -15.37
C LEU A 137 -60.14 -32.21 -15.13
N GLU A 138 -58.89 -32.66 -14.98
CA GLU A 138 -58.53 -34.08 -14.87
C GLU A 138 -58.93 -34.72 -13.53
N SER A 139 -59.07 -33.90 -12.49
CA SER A 139 -59.47 -34.33 -11.13
C SER A 139 -60.98 -34.24 -10.87
N SER A 140 -61.75 -33.63 -11.77
CA SER A 140 -63.20 -33.47 -11.61
C SER A 140 -63.93 -34.81 -11.53
N GLY A 141 -64.68 -35.02 -10.45
CA GLY A 141 -65.45 -36.25 -10.21
C GLY A 141 -64.63 -37.45 -9.71
N LYS A 142 -63.32 -37.29 -9.44
CA LYS A 142 -62.44 -38.34 -8.89
C LYS A 142 -62.07 -38.06 -7.43
N ALA A 143 -61.81 -39.11 -6.64
CA ALA A 143 -61.24 -38.94 -5.31
C ALA A 143 -59.76 -38.52 -5.44
N ILE A 144 -59.41 -37.35 -4.88
CA ILE A 144 -58.07 -36.73 -5.03
C ILE A 144 -57.19 -37.08 -3.82
N ASN A 145 -55.95 -37.50 -4.07
CA ASN A 145 -54.92 -37.70 -3.06
C ASN A 145 -54.75 -36.43 -2.18
N PRO A 146 -54.74 -36.52 -0.83
CA PRO A 146 -54.54 -35.35 0.05
C PRO A 146 -53.27 -34.55 -0.25
N LYS A 147 -52.16 -35.19 -0.63
CA LYS A 147 -50.93 -34.49 -1.06
C LYS A 147 -51.14 -33.74 -2.37
N ALA A 148 -51.82 -34.35 -3.35
CA ALA A 148 -52.17 -33.68 -4.61
C ALA A 148 -53.07 -32.46 -4.36
N LYS A 149 -54.05 -32.59 -3.46
CA LYS A 149 -54.91 -31.48 -3.03
C LYS A 149 -54.12 -30.36 -2.34
N SER A 150 -53.16 -30.70 -1.48
CA SER A 150 -52.28 -29.73 -0.82
C SER A 150 -51.43 -28.96 -1.85
N ARG A 151 -50.78 -29.67 -2.79
CA ARG A 151 -49.96 -29.03 -3.84
C ARG A 151 -50.79 -28.16 -4.77
N TYR A 152 -52.02 -28.56 -5.08
CA TYR A 152 -52.94 -27.72 -5.85
C TYR A 152 -53.35 -26.44 -5.11
N LEU A 153 -53.61 -26.51 -3.80
CA LEU A 153 -53.89 -25.32 -2.98
C LEU A 153 -52.68 -24.39 -2.89
N GLU A 154 -51.47 -24.96 -2.75
CA GLU A 154 -50.22 -24.21 -2.82
C GLU A 154 -50.05 -23.54 -4.19
N ALA A 155 -50.34 -24.25 -5.28
CA ALA A 155 -50.28 -23.68 -6.63
C ALA A 155 -51.23 -22.48 -6.80
N LYS A 156 -52.46 -22.56 -6.29
CA LYS A 156 -53.42 -21.45 -6.31
C LYS A 156 -52.97 -20.26 -5.48
N ASN A 157 -52.51 -20.50 -4.25
CA ASN A 157 -52.00 -19.44 -3.39
C ASN A 157 -50.78 -18.75 -4.03
N LEU A 158 -49.87 -19.51 -4.65
CA LEU A 158 -48.71 -18.96 -5.36
C LEU A 158 -49.11 -18.16 -6.60
N LEU A 159 -50.15 -18.58 -7.33
CA LEU A 159 -50.69 -17.78 -8.44
C LEU A 159 -51.26 -16.45 -7.94
N GLU A 160 -52.08 -16.47 -6.88
CA GLU A 160 -52.65 -15.26 -6.26
C GLU A 160 -51.57 -14.35 -5.68
N THR A 161 -50.57 -14.94 -5.03
CA THR A 161 -49.39 -14.25 -4.52
C THR A 161 -48.63 -13.59 -5.68
N GLY A 162 -48.39 -14.32 -6.77
CA GLY A 162 -47.80 -13.77 -8.00
C GLY A 162 -48.63 -12.62 -8.60
N ASP A 163 -49.95 -12.72 -8.59
CA ASP A 163 -50.85 -11.65 -9.07
C ASP A 163 -50.86 -10.41 -8.16
N SER A 164 -50.54 -10.58 -6.88
CA SER A 164 -50.46 -9.48 -5.91
C SER A 164 -49.13 -8.71 -5.93
N TYR A 165 -48.07 -9.28 -6.50
CA TYR A 165 -46.77 -8.62 -6.61
C TYR A 165 -46.77 -7.56 -7.72
N SER A 166 -46.21 -6.38 -7.43
CA SER A 166 -46.04 -5.30 -8.41
C SER A 166 -44.75 -5.40 -9.22
N ILE A 167 -43.82 -6.29 -8.85
CA ILE A 167 -42.43 -6.35 -9.33
C ILE A 167 -42.22 -7.61 -10.19
N LEU A 168 -41.60 -7.49 -11.37
CA LEU A 168 -41.52 -8.58 -12.37
C LEU A 168 -40.81 -9.86 -11.88
N GLY A 169 -39.63 -9.76 -11.26
CA GLY A 169 -38.86 -10.92 -10.79
C GLY A 169 -39.65 -11.84 -9.83
N PRO A 170 -40.15 -11.33 -8.70
CA PRO A 170 -40.99 -12.09 -7.78
C PRO A 170 -42.26 -12.64 -8.42
N ARG A 171 -42.90 -11.91 -9.35
CA ARG A 171 -44.06 -12.43 -10.11
C ARG A 171 -43.68 -13.70 -10.87
N TYR A 172 -42.61 -13.64 -11.67
CA TYR A 172 -42.12 -14.80 -12.43
C TYR A 172 -41.84 -16.01 -11.54
N VAL A 173 -41.10 -15.82 -10.43
CA VAL A 173 -40.76 -16.92 -9.50
C VAL A 173 -42.03 -17.58 -8.93
N ASN A 174 -43.03 -16.79 -8.55
CA ASN A 174 -44.27 -17.33 -8.02
C ASN A 174 -45.12 -18.03 -9.09
N TYR A 175 -45.17 -17.51 -10.32
CA TYR A 175 -45.84 -18.17 -11.44
C TYR A 175 -45.16 -19.48 -11.83
N GLU A 176 -43.83 -19.51 -11.88
CA GLU A 176 -43.04 -20.72 -12.15
C GLU A 176 -43.28 -21.79 -11.08
N LYS A 177 -43.20 -21.41 -9.79
CA LYS A 177 -43.54 -22.32 -8.69
C LYS A 177 -44.98 -22.79 -8.77
N SER A 178 -45.93 -21.89 -9.05
CA SER A 178 -47.35 -22.23 -9.22
C SER A 178 -47.56 -23.28 -10.31
N ALA A 179 -46.96 -23.08 -11.50
CA ALA A 179 -47.00 -24.05 -12.60
C ALA A 179 -46.38 -25.40 -12.20
N ALA A 180 -45.22 -25.39 -11.55
CA ALA A 180 -44.55 -26.60 -11.08
C ALA A 180 -45.37 -27.37 -10.04
N TYR A 181 -45.95 -26.67 -9.06
CA TYR A 181 -46.84 -27.27 -8.07
C TYR A 181 -48.14 -27.79 -8.68
N ALA A 182 -48.70 -27.11 -9.67
CA ALA A 182 -49.87 -27.57 -10.41
C ALA A 182 -49.58 -28.85 -11.22
N ARG A 183 -48.42 -28.91 -11.89
CA ARG A 183 -47.94 -30.14 -12.57
C ARG A 183 -47.69 -31.28 -11.60
N ASN A 184 -47.08 -30.99 -10.45
CA ASN A 184 -46.84 -31.99 -9.41
C ASN A 184 -48.16 -32.51 -8.84
N ALA A 185 -49.12 -31.62 -8.58
CA ALA A 185 -50.47 -31.98 -8.18
C ALA A 185 -51.16 -32.85 -9.25
N LEU A 186 -51.05 -32.50 -10.52
CA LEU A 186 -51.60 -33.26 -11.64
C LEU A 186 -50.94 -34.62 -11.76
N SER A 187 -49.62 -34.71 -11.68
CA SER A 187 -48.88 -35.96 -11.66
C SER A 187 -49.32 -36.85 -10.50
N LEU A 188 -49.49 -36.30 -9.30
CA LEU A 188 -49.96 -37.03 -8.11
C LEU A 188 -51.45 -37.40 -8.16
N ALA A 189 -52.25 -36.73 -8.98
CA ALA A 189 -53.68 -37.00 -9.17
C ALA A 189 -53.95 -37.95 -10.36
N THR A 190 -53.05 -37.99 -11.34
CA THR A 190 -53.15 -38.83 -12.54
C THR A 190 -52.27 -40.07 -12.50
N SER A 191 -51.24 -40.10 -11.65
CA SER A 191 -50.56 -41.35 -11.35
C SER A 191 -51.56 -42.29 -10.68
N THR A 192 -51.66 -43.51 -11.20
CA THR A 192 -52.27 -44.64 -10.49
C THR A 192 -51.54 -44.98 -9.17
N GLU A 193 -50.57 -44.16 -8.76
CA GLU A 193 -49.86 -44.24 -7.50
C GLU A 193 -50.68 -43.56 -6.40
N TYR A 194 -51.56 -44.36 -5.82
CA TYR A 194 -51.51 -44.53 -4.36
C TYR A 194 -50.04 -44.45 -3.92
N ILE A 195 -49.65 -43.44 -3.11
CA ILE A 195 -48.25 -43.21 -2.70
C ILE A 195 -47.67 -44.57 -2.32
N ASN A 196 -46.81 -45.10 -3.18
CA ASN A 196 -46.12 -46.32 -2.86
C ASN A 196 -45.06 -45.85 -1.86
N SER A 197 -45.34 -45.98 -0.56
CA SER A 197 -44.39 -45.71 0.53
C SER A 197 -42.99 -46.22 0.16
N THR A 198 -42.94 -47.35 -0.54
CA THR A 198 -41.79 -47.93 -1.25
C THR A 198 -40.88 -46.94 -2.00
N LEU A 199 -41.37 -45.94 -2.75
CA LEU A 199 -40.54 -44.99 -3.49
C LEU A 199 -39.86 -43.95 -2.57
N GLU A 200 -40.58 -43.44 -1.58
CA GLU A 200 -40.03 -42.50 -0.60
C GLU A 200 -38.99 -43.20 0.28
N PHE A 201 -39.29 -44.44 0.70
CA PHE A 201 -38.33 -45.30 1.40
C PHE A 201 -37.08 -45.54 0.55
N ALA A 202 -37.22 -45.81 -0.75
CA ALA A 202 -36.09 -46.04 -1.65
C ALA A 202 -35.26 -44.76 -1.86
N PHE A 203 -35.88 -43.59 -1.94
CA PHE A 203 -35.19 -42.31 -2.02
C PHE A 203 -34.35 -42.05 -0.75
N VAL A 204 -34.97 -42.13 0.42
CA VAL A 204 -34.26 -41.91 1.70
C VAL A 204 -33.18 -42.97 1.93
N GLU A 205 -33.40 -44.22 1.54
CA GLU A 205 -32.39 -45.29 1.59
C GLU A 205 -31.18 -44.97 0.71
N ASN A 206 -31.41 -44.45 -0.51
CA ASN A 206 -30.34 -44.03 -1.39
C ASN A 206 -29.60 -42.81 -0.84
N LEU A 207 -30.31 -41.83 -0.29
CA LEU A 207 -29.74 -40.64 0.35
C LEU A 207 -28.82 -41.02 1.52
N ILE A 208 -29.28 -41.90 2.42
CA ILE A 208 -28.49 -42.45 3.53
C ILE A 208 -27.24 -43.16 3.01
N ARG A 209 -27.38 -44.02 1.99
CA ARG A 209 -26.24 -44.73 1.39
C ARG A 209 -25.19 -43.76 0.84
N ASN A 210 -25.61 -42.74 0.10
CA ASN A 210 -24.71 -41.76 -0.50
C ASN A 210 -24.07 -40.86 0.58
N ALA A 211 -24.83 -40.47 1.60
CA ALA A 211 -24.31 -39.75 2.76
C ALA A 211 -23.23 -40.57 3.51
N LYS A 212 -23.35 -41.90 3.53
CA LYS A 212 -22.33 -42.80 4.09
C LYS A 212 -21.03 -42.81 3.27
N ILE A 213 -21.13 -42.72 1.94
CA ILE A 213 -19.98 -42.58 1.04
C ILE A 213 -19.24 -41.28 1.37
N ASP A 214 -19.99 -40.21 1.62
CA ASP A 214 -19.48 -38.94 2.10
C ASP A 214 -19.05 -38.95 3.58
N GLY A 215 -19.05 -40.08 4.28
CA GLY A 215 -18.60 -40.16 5.67
C GLY A 215 -19.45 -39.36 6.67
N LEU A 216 -20.72 -39.07 6.35
CA LEU A 216 -21.65 -38.42 7.27
C LEU A 216 -22.14 -39.41 8.36
N PRO A 217 -22.36 -38.93 9.60
CA PRO A 217 -22.83 -39.78 10.69
C PRO A 217 -24.33 -40.05 10.60
N ILE A 218 -24.66 -41.10 9.86
CA ILE A 218 -26.03 -41.47 9.46
C ILE A 218 -26.56 -42.76 10.09
N ASP A 219 -25.80 -43.38 11.00
CA ASP A 219 -26.18 -44.65 11.64
C ASP A 219 -27.53 -44.57 12.36
N SER A 220 -27.84 -43.41 12.96
CA SER A 220 -29.12 -43.20 13.64
C SER A 220 -30.30 -43.05 12.69
N GLU A 221 -30.08 -42.47 11.50
CA GLU A 221 -31.10 -42.34 10.45
C GLU A 221 -31.32 -43.69 9.75
N GLU A 222 -30.26 -44.48 9.59
CA GLU A 222 -30.32 -45.84 9.05
C GLU A 222 -31.17 -46.75 9.95
N GLU A 223 -30.94 -46.69 11.28
CA GLU A 223 -31.72 -47.46 12.25
C GLU A 223 -33.18 -46.97 12.34
N GLU A 224 -33.42 -45.67 12.25
CA GLU A 224 -34.77 -45.11 12.20
C GLU A 224 -35.53 -45.55 10.95
N LEU A 225 -34.89 -45.47 9.77
CA LEU A 225 -35.47 -45.93 8.51
C LEU A 225 -35.84 -47.41 8.57
N LYS A 226 -34.98 -48.27 9.14
CA LYS A 226 -35.27 -49.71 9.34
C LYS A 226 -36.50 -49.92 10.21
N LEU A 227 -36.71 -49.10 11.24
CA LEU A 227 -37.83 -49.20 12.15
C LEU A 227 -39.15 -48.69 11.53
N LEU A 228 -39.06 -47.72 10.60
CA LEU A 228 -40.20 -47.18 9.86
C LEU A 228 -40.64 -48.11 8.70
N LYS A 229 -39.74 -48.94 8.15
CA LYS A 229 -40.07 -49.90 7.09
C LYS A 229 -41.20 -50.84 7.54
N GLY A 230 -42.30 -50.85 6.78
CA GLY A 230 -43.49 -51.67 7.07
C GLY A 230 -44.53 -51.02 7.99
N ILE A 231 -44.37 -49.74 8.33
CA ILE A 231 -45.39 -48.95 9.05
C ILE A 231 -46.24 -48.16 8.03
N ASP A 232 -47.51 -48.54 7.87
CA ASP A 232 -48.48 -47.88 6.98
C ASP A 232 -49.25 -46.73 7.68
N GLU A 233 -48.54 -45.90 8.44
CA GLU A 233 -49.14 -44.76 9.15
C GLU A 233 -48.73 -43.42 8.52
N PRO A 234 -49.63 -42.43 8.36
CA PRO A 234 -49.32 -41.15 7.72
C PRO A 234 -48.17 -40.36 8.37
N TRP A 235 -47.97 -40.49 9.68
CA TRP A 235 -46.87 -39.82 10.38
C TRP A 235 -45.50 -40.40 10.02
N ALA A 236 -45.41 -41.66 9.57
CA ALA A 236 -44.16 -42.28 9.14
C ALA A 236 -43.59 -41.59 7.89
N LEU A 237 -44.44 -41.10 6.99
CA LEU A 237 -44.01 -40.26 5.86
C LEU A 237 -43.46 -38.90 6.32
N GLY A 238 -43.97 -38.35 7.43
CA GLY A 238 -43.42 -37.15 8.04
C GLY A 238 -42.02 -37.39 8.63
N GLU A 239 -41.78 -38.57 9.22
CA GLU A 239 -40.45 -38.92 9.73
C GLU A 239 -39.43 -39.19 8.61
N LEU A 240 -39.85 -39.69 7.44
CA LEU A 240 -38.97 -39.79 6.26
C LEU A 240 -38.44 -38.42 5.82
N ALA A 241 -39.28 -37.39 5.84
CA ALA A 241 -38.85 -36.01 5.57
C ALA A 241 -37.93 -35.45 6.66
N ASN A 242 -38.12 -35.86 7.93
CA ASN A 242 -37.21 -35.50 9.03
C ASN A 242 -35.84 -36.15 8.83
N ILE A 243 -35.78 -37.42 8.39
CA ILE A 243 -34.54 -38.10 8.04
C ILE A 243 -33.83 -37.38 6.89
N GLU A 244 -34.53 -37.03 5.81
CA GLU A 244 -33.97 -36.26 4.70
C GLU A 244 -33.36 -34.94 5.19
N SER A 245 -34.13 -34.14 5.94
CA SER A 245 -33.71 -32.86 6.50
C SER A 245 -32.49 -33.00 7.42
N SER A 246 -32.45 -34.04 8.25
CA SER A 246 -31.31 -34.38 9.11
C SER A 246 -30.05 -34.66 8.28
N VAL A 247 -30.15 -35.51 7.26
CA VAL A 247 -29.01 -35.86 6.39
C VAL A 247 -28.49 -34.63 5.65
N LEU A 248 -29.37 -33.82 5.06
CA LEU A 248 -29.00 -32.58 4.37
C LEU A 248 -28.35 -31.57 5.30
N SER A 249 -28.87 -31.42 6.53
CA SER A 249 -28.30 -30.52 7.53
C SER A 249 -26.91 -30.99 7.96
N LYS A 250 -26.72 -32.29 8.22
CA LYS A 250 -25.41 -32.87 8.54
C LYS A 250 -24.40 -32.66 7.42
N ALA A 251 -24.83 -32.85 6.17
CA ALA A 251 -24.01 -32.57 4.98
C ALA A 251 -23.59 -31.09 4.95
N SER A 252 -24.54 -30.18 5.15
CA SER A 252 -24.28 -28.75 5.19
C SER A 252 -23.26 -28.37 6.27
N PHE A 253 -23.39 -28.87 7.49
CA PHE A 253 -22.42 -28.57 8.54
C PHE A 253 -21.05 -29.18 8.32
N ARG A 254 -20.97 -30.43 7.84
CA ARG A 254 -19.69 -31.10 7.59
C ARG A 254 -18.90 -30.44 6.46
N TYR A 255 -19.57 -30.08 5.37
CA TYR A 255 -18.96 -29.70 4.10
C TYR A 255 -19.11 -28.22 3.74
N HIS A 256 -19.54 -27.36 4.67
CA HIS A 256 -19.70 -25.92 4.40
C HIS A 256 -18.41 -25.23 3.95
N ASN A 257 -17.24 -25.69 4.41
CA ASN A 257 -15.94 -25.10 4.09
C ASN A 257 -15.64 -25.14 2.59
N ILE A 258 -16.24 -26.09 1.86
CA ILE A 258 -16.07 -26.19 0.41
C ILE A 258 -16.58 -24.91 -0.29
N GLU A 259 -17.64 -24.26 0.21
CA GLU A 259 -18.14 -23.01 -0.39
C GLU A 259 -17.11 -21.86 -0.28
N ASP A 260 -16.49 -21.73 0.90
CA ASP A 260 -15.46 -20.71 1.16
C ASP A 260 -14.18 -21.02 0.37
N GLU A 261 -13.75 -22.29 0.40
CA GLU A 261 -12.59 -22.76 -0.35
C GLU A 261 -12.79 -22.56 -1.85
N ARG A 262 -14.00 -22.78 -2.38
CA ARG A 262 -14.32 -22.51 -3.78
C ARG A 262 -14.10 -21.05 -4.15
N ALA A 263 -14.64 -20.13 -3.35
CA ALA A 263 -14.51 -18.71 -3.63
C ALA A 263 -13.04 -18.27 -3.64
N GLU A 264 -12.24 -18.77 -2.70
CA GLU A 264 -10.79 -18.51 -2.63
C GLU A 264 -10.04 -19.11 -3.82
N LEU A 265 -10.31 -20.37 -4.16
CA LEU A 265 -9.62 -21.07 -5.24
C LEU A 265 -9.96 -20.50 -6.60
N MET A 266 -11.21 -20.07 -6.85
CA MET A 266 -11.62 -19.46 -8.12
C MET A 266 -10.92 -18.12 -8.39
N GLU A 267 -10.55 -17.36 -7.35
CA GLU A 267 -9.71 -16.16 -7.50
C GLU A 267 -8.28 -16.53 -7.94
N LEU A 268 -7.73 -17.59 -7.34
CA LEU A 268 -6.35 -18.04 -7.56
C LEU A 268 -6.18 -18.87 -8.84
N ILE A 269 -7.21 -19.55 -9.32
CA ILE A 269 -7.12 -20.44 -10.49
C ILE A 269 -6.81 -19.69 -11.78
N GLN A 270 -7.02 -18.36 -11.81
CA GLN A 270 -6.55 -17.50 -12.90
C GLN A 270 -5.04 -17.57 -13.12
N ILE A 271 -4.28 -17.97 -12.08
CA ILE A 271 -2.81 -18.06 -12.08
C ILE A 271 -2.33 -19.42 -12.61
N ALA A 272 -3.13 -20.47 -12.42
CA ALA A 272 -2.84 -21.84 -12.86
C ALA A 272 -4.12 -22.47 -13.47
N PRO A 273 -4.48 -22.08 -14.72
CA PRO A 273 -5.73 -22.50 -15.36
C PRO A 273 -5.83 -24.00 -15.60
N ASP A 274 -4.70 -24.71 -15.60
CA ASP A 274 -4.62 -26.16 -15.71
C ASP A 274 -5.25 -26.88 -14.51
N LEU A 275 -5.26 -26.27 -13.33
CA LEU A 275 -5.93 -26.80 -12.14
C LEU A 275 -7.46 -26.61 -12.15
N PHE A 276 -8.00 -25.84 -13.12
CA PHE A 276 -9.44 -25.58 -13.20
C PHE A 276 -10.25 -26.86 -13.46
N TYR A 277 -9.72 -27.80 -14.23
CA TYR A 277 -10.42 -29.05 -14.56
C TYR A 277 -10.77 -29.88 -13.31
N GLU A 278 -9.93 -29.83 -12.28
CA GLU A 278 -10.14 -30.58 -11.03
C GLU A 278 -11.35 -30.07 -10.23
N ILE A 279 -11.72 -28.79 -10.40
CA ILE A 279 -12.89 -28.20 -9.74
C ILE A 279 -14.12 -28.10 -10.65
N ASP A 280 -13.94 -27.95 -11.97
CA ASP A 280 -15.02 -27.72 -12.95
C ASP A 280 -16.07 -28.86 -12.93
N GLN A 281 -15.62 -30.09 -12.74
CA GLN A 281 -16.50 -31.27 -12.63
C GLN A 281 -17.53 -31.17 -11.49
N PHE A 282 -17.27 -30.33 -10.47
CA PHE A 282 -18.14 -30.15 -9.31
C PHE A 282 -19.04 -28.92 -9.43
N GLU A 283 -18.82 -28.05 -10.42
CA GLU A 283 -19.56 -26.79 -10.59
C GLU A 283 -21.06 -27.00 -10.80
N LEU A 284 -21.46 -28.14 -11.35
CA LEU A 284 -22.87 -28.52 -11.52
C LEU A 284 -23.63 -28.66 -10.20
N TYR A 285 -22.93 -28.83 -9.07
CA TYR A 285 -23.51 -28.90 -7.73
C TYR A 285 -23.66 -27.53 -7.06
N PHE A 286 -23.17 -26.46 -7.68
CA PHE A 286 -23.27 -25.10 -7.15
C PHE A 286 -24.39 -24.31 -7.82
N SER A 287 -25.13 -23.54 -7.02
CA SER A 287 -26.09 -22.54 -7.49
C SER A 287 -25.82 -21.24 -6.75
N SER A 288 -25.53 -20.16 -7.49
CA SER A 288 -25.21 -18.85 -6.91
C SER A 288 -24.08 -18.90 -5.87
N GLY A 289 -23.09 -19.78 -6.06
CA GLY A 289 -21.96 -19.96 -5.15
C GLY A 289 -22.26 -20.81 -3.90
N LYS A 290 -23.47 -21.39 -3.79
CA LYS A 290 -23.88 -22.28 -2.70
C LYS A 290 -24.02 -23.72 -3.17
N ILE A 291 -23.69 -24.69 -2.33
CA ILE A 291 -23.80 -26.11 -2.65
C ILE A 291 -25.27 -26.54 -2.57
N ASN A 292 -25.75 -27.19 -3.63
CA ASN A 292 -27.00 -27.92 -3.60
C ASN A 292 -26.78 -29.31 -2.99
N PHE A 293 -26.82 -29.37 -1.65
CA PHE A 293 -26.53 -30.59 -0.89
C PHE A 293 -27.38 -31.80 -1.31
N ALA A 294 -28.65 -31.57 -1.70
CA ALA A 294 -29.53 -32.65 -2.15
C ALA A 294 -29.00 -33.35 -3.41
N SER A 295 -28.38 -32.61 -4.32
CA SER A 295 -27.74 -33.16 -5.52
C SER A 295 -26.28 -33.59 -5.32
N ALA A 296 -25.59 -32.99 -4.35
CA ALA A 296 -24.16 -33.19 -4.13
C ALA A 296 -23.84 -34.42 -3.27
N ILE A 297 -24.77 -34.85 -2.42
CA ILE A 297 -24.57 -36.03 -1.55
C ILE A 297 -24.20 -37.27 -2.38
N GLY A 298 -23.11 -37.92 -1.99
CA GLY A 298 -22.38 -38.97 -2.70
C GLY A 298 -21.07 -38.49 -3.34
N ASN A 299 -20.88 -37.17 -3.48
CA ASN A 299 -19.70 -36.55 -4.08
C ASN A 299 -19.03 -35.49 -3.19
N LEU A 300 -19.61 -35.13 -2.04
CA LEU A 300 -19.11 -34.04 -1.19
C LEU A 300 -17.71 -34.32 -0.65
N LYS A 301 -17.44 -35.58 -0.26
CA LYS A 301 -16.10 -35.95 0.22
C LYS A 301 -15.05 -35.83 -0.88
N GLN A 302 -15.38 -36.30 -2.08
CA GLN A 302 -14.47 -36.19 -3.23
C GLN A 302 -14.23 -34.72 -3.60
N MET A 303 -15.26 -33.88 -3.50
CA MET A 303 -15.17 -32.45 -3.69
C MET A 303 -14.21 -31.82 -2.67
N GLU A 304 -14.38 -32.08 -1.36
CA GLU A 304 -13.45 -31.61 -0.31
C GLU A 304 -11.99 -32.02 -0.61
N GLU A 305 -11.76 -33.28 -0.97
CA GLU A 305 -10.43 -33.81 -1.29
C GLU A 305 -9.80 -33.12 -2.52
N SER A 306 -10.60 -32.85 -3.56
CA SER A 306 -10.14 -32.20 -4.79
C SER A 306 -9.80 -30.73 -4.56
N TYR A 307 -10.63 -30.01 -3.79
CA TYR A 307 -10.39 -28.62 -3.46
C TYR A 307 -9.15 -28.46 -2.58
N PHE A 308 -8.97 -29.36 -1.60
CA PHE A 308 -7.74 -29.40 -0.80
C PHE A 308 -6.49 -29.66 -1.65
N TYR A 309 -6.57 -30.55 -2.64
CA TYR A 309 -5.47 -30.80 -3.58
C TYR A 309 -5.13 -29.55 -4.39
N VAL A 310 -6.13 -28.91 -5.01
CA VAL A 310 -5.95 -27.69 -5.81
C VAL A 310 -5.38 -26.56 -4.96
N LYS A 311 -5.85 -26.38 -3.72
CA LYS A 311 -5.30 -25.41 -2.77
C LYS A 311 -3.80 -25.62 -2.55
N LYS A 312 -3.39 -26.86 -2.32
CA LYS A 312 -2.01 -27.23 -2.04
C LYS A 312 -1.07 -27.05 -3.25
N GLU A 313 -1.59 -27.25 -4.47
CA GLU A 313 -0.85 -26.96 -5.69
C GLU A 313 -0.75 -25.44 -5.93
N LEU A 314 -1.84 -24.70 -5.74
CA LEU A 314 -1.84 -23.24 -5.84
C LEU A 314 -0.91 -22.59 -4.79
N GLU A 315 -0.77 -23.15 -3.59
CA GLU A 315 0.19 -22.70 -2.58
C GLU A 315 1.65 -22.74 -3.05
N LYS A 316 1.99 -23.57 -4.05
CA LYS A 316 3.33 -23.57 -4.67
C LYS A 316 3.49 -22.42 -5.67
N GLU A 317 2.38 -21.93 -6.20
CA GLU A 317 2.30 -20.91 -7.25
C GLU A 317 1.96 -19.51 -6.71
N THR A 318 1.47 -19.40 -5.47
CA THR A 318 1.16 -18.13 -4.79
C THR A 318 2.35 -17.17 -4.76
N GLY A 319 3.58 -17.69 -4.70
CA GLY A 319 4.79 -16.87 -4.83
C GLY A 319 4.84 -16.07 -6.13
N LYS A 320 4.42 -16.66 -7.26
CA LYS A 320 4.36 -15.97 -8.55
C LYS A 320 3.26 -14.90 -8.57
N TYR A 321 2.11 -15.20 -7.97
CA TYR A 321 0.99 -14.25 -7.89
C TYR A 321 1.32 -13.02 -7.05
N VAL A 322 1.88 -13.24 -5.86
CA VAL A 322 2.32 -12.16 -4.99
C VAL A 322 3.37 -11.34 -5.75
N SER A 323 4.39 -11.99 -6.32
CA SER A 323 5.46 -11.33 -7.08
C SER A 323 4.93 -10.45 -8.22
N ALA A 324 3.93 -10.92 -8.97
CA ALA A 324 3.33 -10.18 -10.09
C ALA A 324 2.52 -8.94 -9.66
N ARG A 325 2.16 -8.84 -8.38
CA ARG A 325 1.34 -7.74 -7.82
C ARG A 325 2.08 -6.89 -6.80
N LEU A 326 3.36 -7.13 -6.60
CA LEU A 326 4.16 -6.30 -5.71
C LEU A 326 4.19 -4.87 -6.23
N ILE A 327 4.01 -3.94 -5.30
CA ILE A 327 4.22 -2.53 -5.57
C ILE A 327 5.65 -2.23 -5.15
N ILE A 328 6.48 -1.90 -6.12
CA ILE A 328 7.90 -1.59 -5.92
C ILE A 328 8.08 -0.11 -6.18
N ALA A 329 8.55 0.62 -5.17
CA ALA A 329 8.95 2.01 -5.30
C ALA A 329 10.47 2.07 -5.17
N LEU A 330 11.13 2.77 -6.10
CA LEU A 330 12.56 3.01 -6.08
C LEU A 330 12.80 4.53 -6.01
N THR A 331 13.68 4.95 -5.12
CA THR A 331 14.12 6.34 -5.00
C THR A 331 15.63 6.37 -5.23
N ASP A 332 16.03 7.07 -6.29
CA ASP A 332 17.42 7.33 -6.67
C ASP A 332 17.64 8.85 -6.62
N PRO A 333 18.08 9.39 -5.47
CA PRO A 333 18.30 10.82 -5.32
C PRO A 333 19.60 11.25 -6.03
N ASP A 334 19.56 12.37 -6.74
CA ASP A 334 20.76 12.95 -7.35
C ASP A 334 21.83 13.26 -6.28
N PRO A 335 23.09 12.92 -6.54
CA PRO A 335 24.16 13.14 -5.58
C PRO A 335 24.46 14.63 -5.38
N ILE A 336 24.68 15.02 -4.12
CA ILE A 336 25.26 16.31 -3.75
C ILE A 336 26.73 16.07 -3.41
N THR A 337 27.64 16.72 -4.13
CA THR A 337 29.09 16.47 -4.02
C THR A 337 29.91 17.73 -4.21
N SER A 338 31.16 17.73 -3.76
CA SER A 338 32.19 18.63 -4.27
C SER A 338 32.94 18.01 -5.45
N LEU A 339 33.69 18.85 -6.18
CA LEU A 339 34.56 18.39 -7.28
C LEU A 339 35.61 17.41 -6.77
N ASP A 340 35.88 16.37 -7.55
CA ASP A 340 36.82 15.28 -7.25
C ASP A 340 36.53 14.49 -5.96
N GLU A 341 35.37 14.69 -5.34
CA GLU A 341 34.98 13.98 -4.13
C GLU A 341 34.36 12.62 -4.46
N ARG A 342 34.78 11.58 -3.72
CA ARG A 342 34.12 10.28 -3.74
C ARG A 342 33.02 10.26 -2.69
N ILE A 343 31.83 9.83 -3.09
CA ILE A 343 30.68 9.76 -2.22
C ILE A 343 30.05 8.36 -2.24
N THR A 344 29.46 7.98 -1.11
CA THR A 344 28.56 6.83 -1.03
C THR A 344 27.19 7.22 -1.54
N HIS A 345 26.85 6.82 -2.75
CA HIS A 345 25.52 7.00 -3.31
C HIS A 345 24.59 5.87 -2.86
N GLU A 346 23.42 6.24 -2.34
CA GLU A 346 22.43 5.33 -1.75
C GLU A 346 21.12 5.39 -2.55
N ILE A 347 20.71 4.25 -3.11
CA ILE A 347 19.34 4.07 -3.60
C ILE A 347 18.49 3.45 -2.49
N ARG A 348 17.22 3.84 -2.44
CA ARG A 348 16.24 3.28 -1.50
C ARG A 348 15.12 2.59 -2.25
N PHE A 349 14.65 1.49 -1.70
CA PHE A 349 13.53 0.76 -2.28
C PHE A 349 12.53 0.36 -1.21
N THR A 350 11.26 0.35 -1.60
CA THR A 350 10.14 -0.14 -0.81
C THR A 350 9.42 -1.20 -1.63
N VAL A 351 9.14 -2.34 -1.01
CA VAL A 351 8.34 -3.42 -1.61
C VAL A 351 7.12 -3.65 -0.72
N LYS A 352 5.93 -3.43 -1.29
CA LYS A 352 4.64 -3.65 -0.64
C LYS A 352 3.94 -4.84 -1.27
N ASN A 353 3.49 -5.77 -0.43
CA ASN A 353 2.56 -6.83 -0.82
C ASN A 353 1.13 -6.33 -0.59
N PRO A 354 0.36 -5.98 -1.64
CA PRO A 354 -1.02 -5.52 -1.46
C PRO A 354 -2.02 -6.69 -1.28
N THR A 355 -1.55 -7.94 -1.24
CA THR A 355 -2.43 -9.12 -1.29
C THR A 355 -2.64 -9.74 0.10
N LYS A 356 -3.75 -10.50 0.21
CA LYS A 356 -4.07 -11.35 1.36
C LYS A 356 -3.22 -12.63 1.45
N TYR A 357 -2.23 -12.80 0.56
CA TYR A 357 -1.39 -14.00 0.51
C TYR A 357 0.03 -13.69 0.94
N SER A 358 0.71 -14.66 1.54
CA SER A 358 2.13 -14.56 1.88
C SER A 358 2.95 -15.32 0.85
N ALA A 359 4.19 -14.89 0.64
CA ALA A 359 5.13 -15.54 -0.26
C ALA A 359 6.51 -15.68 0.39
N LYS A 360 7.28 -16.64 -0.09
CA LYS A 360 8.65 -16.91 0.36
C LYS A 360 9.60 -16.97 -0.83
N ASP A 361 10.88 -16.71 -0.56
CA ASP A 361 11.99 -16.82 -1.50
C ASP A 361 11.74 -16.08 -2.83
N MET A 362 11.16 -14.89 -2.75
CA MET A 362 10.82 -14.09 -3.94
C MET A 362 12.06 -13.41 -4.49
N LYS A 363 12.14 -13.35 -5.82
CA LYS A 363 13.17 -12.63 -6.55
C LYS A 363 12.54 -11.45 -7.26
N ILE A 364 13.04 -10.25 -6.99
CA ILE A 364 12.55 -9.01 -7.56
C ILE A 364 13.70 -8.33 -8.30
N ASN A 365 13.46 -7.92 -9.54
CA ASN A 365 14.42 -7.14 -10.28
C ASN A 365 14.17 -5.64 -10.02
N LEU A 366 15.15 -4.95 -9.44
CA LEU A 366 15.11 -3.50 -9.28
C LEU A 366 15.66 -2.87 -10.56
N GLN A 367 14.79 -2.26 -11.37
CA GLN A 367 15.23 -1.56 -12.58
C GLN A 367 15.98 -0.29 -12.20
N THR A 368 17.31 -0.32 -12.29
CA THR A 368 18.20 0.84 -12.12
C THR A 368 19.07 1.02 -13.35
N GLU A 369 19.51 2.24 -13.62
CA GLU A 369 20.39 2.52 -14.77
C GLU A 369 21.84 2.07 -14.54
N GLU A 370 22.22 1.81 -13.29
CA GLU A 370 23.59 1.46 -12.89
C GLU A 370 23.70 0.12 -12.17
N ASN A 371 24.77 -0.61 -12.47
CA ASN A 371 25.17 -1.85 -11.76
C ASN A 371 26.16 -1.55 -10.62
N GLY A 372 26.40 -2.54 -9.75
CA GLY A 372 27.47 -2.52 -8.76
C GLY A 372 27.11 -2.02 -7.36
N TYR A 373 25.82 -1.86 -7.04
CA TYR A 373 25.38 -1.57 -5.67
C TYR A 373 25.55 -2.80 -4.76
N GLN A 374 25.79 -2.52 -3.48
CA GLN A 374 25.81 -3.51 -2.40
C GLN A 374 24.67 -3.23 -1.43
N ALA A 375 23.93 -4.28 -1.02
CA ALA A 375 22.88 -4.13 -0.04
C ALA A 375 23.45 -3.66 1.31
N SER A 376 22.81 -2.67 1.92
CA SER A 376 23.22 -2.16 3.24
C SER A 376 22.74 -3.07 4.39
N ASN A 377 21.72 -3.90 4.15
CA ASN A 377 21.09 -4.79 5.13
C ASN A 377 21.33 -6.27 4.79
N GLN A 378 21.65 -7.08 5.82
CA GLN A 378 21.91 -8.53 5.70
C GLN A 378 20.67 -9.38 5.38
N GLU A 379 19.46 -8.81 5.49
CA GLU A 379 18.20 -9.53 5.23
C GLU A 379 17.90 -9.74 3.74
N PHE A 380 18.70 -9.12 2.86
CA PHE A 380 18.52 -9.18 1.42
C PHE A 380 19.80 -9.63 0.73
N ILE A 381 19.65 -10.48 -0.29
CA ILE A 381 20.74 -10.82 -1.20
C ILE A 381 20.52 -10.01 -2.46
N LEU A 382 21.45 -9.10 -2.75
CA LEU A 382 21.46 -8.30 -3.97
C LEU A 382 22.52 -8.86 -4.93
N ASP A 383 22.09 -9.36 -6.09
CA ASP A 383 23.05 -9.65 -7.16
C ASP A 383 23.47 -8.33 -7.83
N SER A 384 24.65 -7.84 -7.46
CA SER A 384 25.22 -6.57 -7.96
C SER A 384 25.32 -6.45 -9.49
N LYS A 385 25.25 -7.56 -10.25
CA LYS A 385 25.30 -7.54 -11.73
C LYS A 385 23.92 -7.36 -12.37
N LEU A 386 22.85 -7.76 -11.69
CA LEU A 386 21.48 -7.78 -12.23
C LEU A 386 20.48 -7.02 -11.35
N MET A 387 20.92 -6.47 -10.21
CA MET A 387 20.09 -5.78 -9.21
C MET A 387 18.87 -6.61 -8.78
N GLU A 388 19.06 -7.92 -8.66
CA GLU A 388 18.03 -8.86 -8.19
C GLU A 388 18.03 -8.92 -6.66
N LEU A 389 16.93 -8.51 -6.05
CA LEU A 389 16.65 -8.58 -4.62
C LEU A 389 15.98 -9.93 -4.30
N THR A 390 16.60 -10.71 -3.42
CA THR A 390 15.95 -11.90 -2.84
C THR A 390 15.31 -11.58 -1.49
N ILE A 391 14.00 -11.80 -1.38
CA ILE A 391 13.21 -11.61 -0.15
C ILE A 391 12.83 -12.99 0.42
N PRO A 392 13.36 -13.37 1.60
CA PRO A 392 13.10 -14.69 2.19
C PRO A 392 11.62 -14.95 2.50
N ALA A 393 10.91 -13.93 3.00
CA ALA A 393 9.49 -14.00 3.28
C ALA A 393 8.85 -12.62 3.23
N LEU A 394 7.66 -12.53 2.65
CA LEU A 394 6.80 -11.35 2.69
C LEU A 394 5.39 -11.79 3.06
N ASN A 395 4.92 -11.35 4.23
CA ASN A 395 3.61 -11.68 4.76
C ASN A 395 2.51 -10.87 4.06
N GLN A 396 1.25 -11.25 4.33
CA GLN A 396 0.05 -10.56 3.85
C GLN A 396 0.11 -9.07 4.22
N TYR A 397 -0.18 -8.19 3.26
CA TYR A 397 -0.23 -6.73 3.48
C TYR A 397 1.05 -6.10 4.06
N GLN A 398 2.19 -6.80 3.98
CA GLN A 398 3.46 -6.34 4.54
C GLN A 398 4.17 -5.39 3.58
N THR A 399 4.73 -4.32 4.15
CA THR A 399 5.68 -3.44 3.50
C THR A 399 7.07 -3.68 4.08
N ILE A 400 8.07 -3.83 3.22
CA ILE A 400 9.48 -3.88 3.59
C ILE A 400 10.23 -2.77 2.87
N SER A 401 11.28 -2.24 3.51
CA SER A 401 12.11 -1.18 2.96
C SER A 401 13.58 -1.53 3.12
N GLY A 402 14.40 -1.09 2.18
CA GLY A 402 15.84 -1.31 2.21
C GLY A 402 16.60 -0.25 1.42
N SER A 403 17.92 -0.33 1.49
CA SER A 403 18.79 0.51 0.66
C SER A 403 19.96 -0.27 0.09
N ALA A 404 20.50 0.23 -1.02
CA ALA A 404 21.72 -0.29 -1.61
C ALA A 404 22.68 0.87 -1.86
N LYS A 405 23.97 0.63 -1.63
CA LYS A 405 25.02 1.67 -1.63
C LYS A 405 26.11 1.35 -2.65
N LYS A 406 26.67 2.38 -3.26
CA LYS A 406 27.80 2.30 -4.21
C LYS A 406 28.69 3.53 -4.04
N GLU A 407 30.00 3.33 -4.08
CA GLU A 407 30.97 4.43 -4.15
C GLU A 407 31.04 4.97 -5.58
N ILE A 408 30.85 6.27 -5.74
CA ILE A 408 30.94 6.97 -7.02
C ILE A 408 31.77 8.24 -6.90
N GLN A 409 32.29 8.74 -8.02
CA GLN A 409 32.92 10.05 -8.14
C GLN A 409 32.12 10.84 -9.19
N PRO A 410 31.15 11.66 -8.78
CA PRO A 410 30.14 12.18 -9.71
C PRO A 410 30.68 13.26 -10.65
N ALA A 411 31.69 14.02 -10.21
CA ALA A 411 32.31 15.11 -10.96
C ALA A 411 33.83 15.02 -10.88
N VAL A 412 34.50 15.14 -12.02
CA VAL A 412 35.97 15.08 -12.13
C VAL A 412 36.51 16.34 -12.80
N ILE A 413 37.47 17.01 -12.17
CA ILE A 413 38.13 18.18 -12.76
C ILE A 413 38.98 17.72 -13.95
N THR A 414 38.81 18.40 -15.07
CA THR A 414 39.59 18.15 -16.29
C THR A 414 40.67 19.22 -16.50
N ASP A 415 40.39 20.47 -16.15
CA ASP A 415 41.36 21.56 -16.20
C ASP A 415 41.09 22.63 -15.13
N PHE A 416 42.13 23.33 -14.69
CA PHE A 416 42.04 24.42 -13.74
C PHE A 416 43.06 25.52 -14.07
N SER A 417 42.58 26.76 -14.15
CA SER A 417 43.45 27.94 -14.28
C SER A 417 42.99 29.06 -13.36
N SER A 418 43.96 29.83 -12.83
CA SER A 418 43.72 30.97 -11.95
C SER A 418 44.66 32.11 -12.30
N GLN A 419 44.13 33.32 -12.36
CA GLN A 419 44.89 34.54 -12.65
C GLN A 419 44.48 35.66 -11.68
N ALA A 420 45.46 36.32 -11.08
CA ALA A 420 45.22 37.49 -10.22
C ALA A 420 45.75 38.78 -10.86
N LYS A 421 44.92 39.81 -10.90
CA LYS A 421 45.24 41.16 -11.37
C LYS A 421 45.14 42.15 -10.20
N GLY A 422 46.27 42.72 -9.79
CA GLY A 422 46.34 43.77 -8.79
C GLY A 422 45.91 45.14 -9.32
N ASN A 423 45.13 45.86 -8.52
CA ASN A 423 44.67 47.21 -8.74
C ASN A 423 45.53 48.23 -7.98
N PRO A 424 45.53 49.54 -8.32
CA PRO A 424 46.36 50.56 -7.67
C PRO A 424 46.07 50.87 -6.19
N ASP A 425 45.03 50.27 -5.63
CA ASP A 425 44.45 50.56 -4.31
C ASP A 425 44.81 49.51 -3.24
N GLY A 426 45.63 48.53 -3.58
CA GLY A 426 45.97 47.42 -2.67
C GLY A 426 45.07 46.20 -2.82
N THR A 427 44.09 46.19 -3.72
CA THR A 427 43.23 45.04 -4.01
C THR A 427 43.70 44.24 -5.22
N ALA A 428 43.19 43.03 -5.40
CA ALA A 428 43.33 42.26 -6.63
C ALA A 428 42.04 41.56 -7.02
N VAL A 429 41.79 41.45 -8.32
CA VAL A 429 40.75 40.57 -8.89
C VAL A 429 41.39 39.23 -9.21
N ILE A 430 40.86 38.15 -8.62
CA ILE A 430 41.24 36.77 -8.92
C ILE A 430 40.16 36.19 -9.83
N SER A 431 40.55 35.75 -11.02
CA SER A 431 39.69 35.04 -11.97
C SER A 431 40.11 33.58 -12.01
N GLU A 432 39.22 32.67 -11.63
CA GLU A 432 39.40 31.21 -11.65
C GLU A 432 38.48 30.59 -12.70
N LEU A 433 39.01 29.62 -13.44
CA LEU A 433 38.32 28.85 -14.45
C LEU A 433 38.55 27.37 -14.18
N THR A 434 37.48 26.65 -13.87
CA THR A 434 37.49 25.20 -13.63
C THR A 434 36.65 24.51 -14.69
N GLU A 435 37.26 23.60 -15.45
CA GLU A 435 36.56 22.69 -16.35
C GLU A 435 36.39 21.33 -15.68
N PHE A 436 35.21 20.73 -15.76
CA PHE A 436 34.94 19.42 -15.16
C PHE A 436 33.96 18.59 -15.99
N ASN A 437 34.06 17.27 -15.85
CA ASN A 437 33.11 16.31 -16.40
C ASN A 437 32.18 15.79 -15.29
N ALA A 438 30.87 15.97 -15.46
CA ALA A 438 29.84 15.34 -14.65
C ALA A 438 29.47 13.97 -15.26
N GLU A 439 29.75 12.88 -14.54
CA GLU A 439 29.47 11.50 -15.01
C GLU A 439 27.96 11.16 -15.00
N ARG A 440 27.19 11.93 -14.24
CA ARG A 440 25.72 11.89 -14.13
C ARG A 440 25.16 13.26 -13.74
N ASP A 441 23.84 13.38 -13.75
CA ASP A 441 23.15 14.55 -13.19
C ASP A 441 23.49 14.66 -11.69
N LEU A 442 23.86 15.86 -11.24
CA LEU A 442 24.38 16.09 -9.89
C LEU A 442 24.15 17.52 -9.41
N TYR A 443 24.29 17.71 -8.10
CA TYR A 443 24.39 19.01 -7.46
C TYR A 443 25.82 19.23 -6.96
N LEU A 444 26.48 20.27 -7.46
CA LEU A 444 27.85 20.61 -7.09
C LEU A 444 27.85 21.68 -5.99
N ASN A 445 28.46 21.41 -4.83
CA ASN A 445 28.66 22.42 -3.79
C ASN A 445 29.80 23.38 -4.19
N HIS A 446 29.49 24.64 -4.45
CA HIS A 446 30.47 25.67 -4.82
C HIS A 446 30.06 27.05 -4.23
N ASN A 447 30.97 27.74 -3.53
CA ASN A 447 30.72 29.05 -2.90
C ASN A 447 29.43 29.11 -2.07
N SER A 448 29.24 28.17 -1.13
CA SER A 448 28.11 28.15 -0.18
C SER A 448 26.73 27.88 -0.78
N SER A 449 26.63 27.66 -2.09
CA SER A 449 25.42 27.22 -2.79
C SER A 449 25.69 25.90 -3.52
N SER A 450 24.63 25.15 -3.82
CA SER A 450 24.75 23.97 -4.70
C SER A 450 24.11 24.29 -6.04
N THR A 451 24.77 23.96 -7.14
CA THR A 451 24.26 24.23 -8.50
C THR A 451 24.04 22.90 -9.22
N PHE A 452 22.91 22.79 -9.92
CA PHE A 452 22.59 21.60 -10.69
C PHE A 452 23.36 21.58 -12.02
N PHE A 453 24.01 20.45 -12.29
CA PHE A 453 24.68 20.18 -13.55
C PHE A 453 24.15 18.88 -14.13
N ARG A 454 23.82 18.92 -15.43
CA ARG A 454 23.49 17.70 -16.18
C ARG A 454 24.76 16.89 -16.44
N LYS A 455 24.62 15.60 -16.73
CA LYS A 455 25.74 14.79 -17.24
C LYS A 455 26.44 15.47 -18.44
N GLY A 456 27.77 15.55 -18.39
CA GLY A 456 28.62 16.09 -19.46
C GLY A 456 29.68 17.09 -18.99
N MET A 457 30.29 17.78 -19.96
CA MET A 457 31.35 18.77 -19.72
C MET A 457 30.77 20.13 -19.33
N HIS A 458 31.35 20.75 -18.30
CA HIS A 458 30.95 22.06 -17.79
C HIS A 458 32.15 22.95 -17.50
N GLU A 459 31.86 24.24 -17.45
CA GLU A 459 32.83 25.29 -17.18
C GLU A 459 32.31 26.18 -16.04
N LEU A 460 33.15 26.41 -15.04
CA LEU A 460 32.83 27.23 -13.88
C LEU A 460 33.83 28.38 -13.78
N LYS A 461 33.31 29.61 -13.91
CA LYS A 461 34.08 30.87 -13.83
C LYS A 461 33.76 31.59 -12.53
N VAL A 462 34.80 31.95 -11.78
CA VAL A 462 34.69 32.68 -10.51
C VAL A 462 35.58 33.89 -10.56
N GLU A 463 35.02 35.07 -10.29
CA GLU A 463 35.80 36.28 -10.05
C GLU A 463 35.62 36.71 -8.60
N SER A 464 36.71 36.97 -7.89
CA SER A 464 36.69 37.41 -6.49
C SER A 464 37.67 38.57 -6.26
N ILE A 465 37.33 39.46 -5.33
CA ILE A 465 38.19 40.58 -4.95
C ILE A 465 38.93 40.20 -3.67
N PHE A 466 40.26 40.19 -3.73
CA PHE A 466 41.12 40.01 -2.58
C PHE A 466 41.52 41.38 -2.02
N LEU A 467 41.03 41.67 -0.81
CA LEU A 467 41.46 42.82 -0.02
C LEU A 467 42.88 42.54 0.49
N ASP A 468 43.73 43.57 0.57
CA ASP A 468 45.14 43.44 1.01
C ASP A 468 46.03 42.57 0.10
N ALA A 469 45.80 42.62 -1.20
CA ALA A 469 46.60 41.90 -2.19
C ALA A 469 48.09 42.28 -2.16
N TYR A 470 48.40 43.50 -1.75
CA TYR A 470 49.75 43.97 -1.47
C TYR A 470 49.75 45.19 -0.55
N SER A 471 50.90 45.46 0.07
CA SER A 471 51.18 46.76 0.72
C SER A 471 52.13 47.59 -0.12
N LEU A 472 51.99 48.91 -0.04
CA LEU A 472 52.83 49.88 -0.73
C LEU A 472 53.41 50.84 0.31
N SER A 473 54.71 51.06 0.23
CA SER A 473 55.42 52.01 1.09
C SER A 473 56.54 52.69 0.30
N PHE A 474 56.94 53.87 0.76
CA PHE A 474 58.01 54.65 0.13
C PHE A 474 59.22 54.73 1.07
N SER A 475 60.43 54.59 0.52
CA SER A 475 61.66 54.61 1.30
C SER A 475 62.83 55.21 0.52
N ASN A 476 63.98 55.38 1.18
CA ASN A 476 65.25 55.80 0.56
C ASN A 476 65.16 57.09 -0.28
N LEU A 477 64.37 58.06 0.16
CA LEU A 477 64.29 59.37 -0.48
C LEU A 477 65.62 60.12 -0.35
N VAL A 478 66.17 60.54 -1.49
CA VAL A 478 67.41 61.31 -1.58
C VAL A 478 67.24 62.45 -2.57
N SER A 479 67.64 63.65 -2.15
CA SER A 479 67.73 64.83 -3.03
C SER A 479 69.19 65.25 -3.18
N LYS A 480 69.62 65.60 -4.39
CA LYS A 480 70.95 66.16 -4.65
C LYS A 480 70.88 67.29 -5.68
N LYS A 481 71.81 68.25 -5.60
CA LYS A 481 71.91 69.34 -6.59
C LYS A 481 72.83 68.92 -7.74
N VAL A 482 72.37 69.11 -8.98
CA VAL A 482 73.11 68.79 -10.21
C VAL A 482 73.03 69.98 -11.17
N GLY A 483 74.10 70.78 -11.23
CA GLY A 483 74.10 72.03 -12.01
C GLY A 483 73.08 73.04 -11.48
N THR A 484 72.18 73.50 -12.35
CA THR A 484 71.05 74.38 -12.01
C THR A 484 69.81 73.63 -11.50
N ASN A 485 69.79 72.30 -11.58
CA ASN A 485 68.63 71.47 -11.26
C ASN A 485 68.85 70.69 -9.95
N TYR A 486 67.76 70.18 -9.39
CA TYR A 486 67.79 69.19 -8.32
C TYR A 486 67.33 67.84 -8.87
N GLU A 487 67.98 66.77 -8.44
CA GLU A 487 67.58 65.40 -8.75
C GLU A 487 67.03 64.77 -7.47
N VAL A 488 65.84 64.21 -7.57
CA VAL A 488 65.19 63.49 -6.47
C VAL A 488 65.03 62.03 -6.88
N SER A 489 65.34 61.12 -5.97
CA SER A 489 65.12 59.68 -6.15
C SER A 489 64.55 59.05 -4.90
N TYR A 490 63.63 58.10 -5.06
CA TYR A 490 63.06 57.31 -3.96
C TYR A 490 62.71 55.90 -4.43
N ASP A 491 62.56 55.00 -3.47
CA ASP A 491 62.17 53.61 -3.69
C ASP A 491 60.69 53.42 -3.31
N ILE A 492 59.92 52.75 -4.17
CA ILE A 492 58.57 52.27 -3.92
C ILE A 492 58.68 50.78 -3.64
N VAL A 493 58.35 50.38 -2.42
CA VAL A 493 58.41 49.00 -1.95
C VAL A 493 57.00 48.43 -1.92
N ILE A 494 56.76 47.44 -2.78
CA ILE A 494 55.51 46.70 -2.89
C ILE A 494 55.71 45.33 -2.28
N ASN A 495 54.89 44.93 -1.32
CA ASN A 495 54.94 43.60 -0.73
C ASN A 495 53.66 42.83 -1.09
N PRO A 496 53.71 41.92 -2.09
CA PRO A 496 52.56 41.13 -2.48
C PRO A 496 52.19 40.10 -1.42
N SER A 497 50.92 40.12 -1.00
CA SER A 497 50.31 39.11 -0.13
C SER A 497 49.78 37.91 -0.93
N LEU A 498 49.63 38.04 -2.24
CA LEU A 498 49.38 36.94 -3.19
C LEU A 498 50.20 37.11 -4.48
N GLY A 499 50.28 36.04 -5.28
CA GLY A 499 50.96 36.10 -6.58
C GLY A 499 50.12 36.86 -7.60
N LEU A 500 50.63 37.97 -8.13
CA LEU A 500 49.90 38.83 -9.07
C LEU A 500 50.48 38.65 -10.47
N GLY A 501 49.65 38.22 -11.42
CA GLY A 501 50.04 38.14 -12.82
C GLY A 501 50.35 39.53 -13.39
N THR A 502 49.54 40.52 -13.03
CA THR A 502 49.82 41.94 -13.30
C THR A 502 49.45 42.81 -12.12
N LEU A 503 50.17 43.91 -11.90
CA LEU A 503 49.83 44.94 -10.92
C LEU A 503 49.90 46.33 -11.54
N GLU A 504 48.85 47.12 -11.41
CA GLU A 504 48.88 48.55 -11.72
C GLU A 504 49.31 49.36 -10.50
N VAL A 505 50.35 50.19 -10.64
CA VAL A 505 50.90 51.04 -9.58
C VAL A 505 50.83 52.50 -10.04
N VAL A 506 50.27 53.36 -9.20
CA VAL A 506 50.16 54.80 -9.46
C VAL A 506 51.12 55.53 -8.53
N VAL A 507 51.98 56.38 -9.09
CA VAL A 507 52.97 57.16 -8.34
C VAL A 507 52.93 58.63 -8.76
N PRO A 508 53.30 59.59 -7.91
CA PRO A 508 53.34 61.00 -8.30
C PRO A 508 54.31 61.23 -9.47
N GLU A 509 53.84 61.91 -10.51
CA GLU A 509 54.67 62.34 -11.64
C GLU A 509 55.21 63.74 -11.36
N ASP A 510 56.34 63.80 -10.66
CA ASP A 510 56.94 65.05 -10.22
C ASP A 510 58.10 65.51 -11.12
N GLY A 511 58.21 66.82 -11.30
CA GLY A 511 59.33 67.48 -11.99
C GLY A 511 59.42 67.22 -13.51
N ASN A 512 60.48 67.76 -14.10
CA ASN A 512 60.78 67.55 -15.52
C ASN A 512 61.62 66.26 -15.64
N SER A 513 61.31 65.39 -16.59
CA SER A 513 61.99 64.09 -16.83
C SER A 513 61.80 63.01 -15.75
N PHE A 514 60.55 62.73 -15.36
CA PHE A 514 60.21 61.58 -14.52
C PHE A 514 60.60 60.25 -15.18
N SER A 515 61.09 59.31 -14.38
CA SER A 515 61.44 57.97 -14.85
C SER A 515 61.35 56.96 -13.72
N LEU A 516 60.95 55.74 -14.09
CA LEU A 516 60.70 54.63 -13.18
C LEU A 516 61.42 53.36 -13.68
N LEU A 517 62.19 52.73 -12.79
CA LEU A 517 62.93 51.48 -13.04
C LEU A 517 62.56 50.43 -12.01
N SER A 518 62.46 49.17 -12.41
CA SER A 518 62.42 48.05 -11.46
C SER A 518 63.86 47.67 -11.08
N TYR A 519 64.15 47.64 -9.78
CA TYR A 519 65.45 47.21 -9.23
C TYR A 519 65.44 45.72 -8.84
N SER A 520 64.26 45.18 -8.55
CA SER A 520 64.04 43.77 -8.21
C SER A 520 63.91 42.85 -9.43
N GLY A 521 63.76 43.42 -10.64
CA GLY A 521 63.87 42.70 -11.92
C GLY A 521 62.54 42.38 -12.62
N GLU A 522 61.42 42.79 -12.04
CA GLU A 522 60.08 42.66 -12.63
C GLU A 522 59.94 43.50 -13.90
N LYS A 523 59.18 43.00 -14.86
CA LYS A 523 58.94 43.70 -16.13
C LYS A 523 57.89 44.78 -15.94
N ILE A 524 58.21 45.99 -16.40
CA ILE A 524 57.24 47.07 -16.54
C ILE A 524 56.62 46.95 -17.94
N LEU A 525 55.40 46.42 -18.01
CA LEU A 525 54.66 46.18 -19.25
C LEU A 525 54.15 47.48 -19.89
N LYS A 526 53.70 48.43 -19.06
CA LYS A 526 53.12 49.70 -19.50
C LYS A 526 53.58 50.86 -18.64
N LYS A 527 53.80 52.01 -19.27
CA LYS A 527 54.22 53.29 -18.69
C LYS A 527 53.34 54.40 -19.26
N GLN A 528 52.60 55.10 -18.41
CA GLN A 528 51.66 56.13 -18.87
C GLN A 528 51.57 57.29 -17.88
N SER A 529 51.94 58.49 -18.33
CA SER A 529 51.64 59.75 -17.65
C SER A 529 50.12 60.00 -17.66
N LEU A 530 49.58 60.38 -16.51
CA LEU A 530 48.16 60.68 -16.31
C LEU A 530 47.96 62.19 -16.20
N SER A 531 46.82 62.70 -16.66
CA SER A 531 46.53 64.15 -16.73
C SER A 531 46.42 64.86 -15.38
N ASN A 532 46.51 64.12 -14.28
CA ASN A 532 46.36 64.59 -12.91
C ASN A 532 47.69 64.66 -12.13
N GLY A 533 48.85 64.62 -12.82
CA GLY A 533 50.16 64.68 -12.16
C GLY A 533 50.60 63.36 -11.54
N TYR A 534 50.12 62.24 -12.08
CA TYR A 534 50.48 60.89 -11.65
C TYR A 534 51.00 60.06 -12.82
N TYR A 535 51.77 59.04 -12.51
CA TYR A 535 52.36 58.11 -13.44
C TYR A 535 51.87 56.69 -13.15
N LEU A 536 51.27 56.03 -14.14
CA LEU A 536 50.82 54.65 -14.06
C LEU A 536 51.90 53.71 -14.60
N ALA A 537 52.29 52.74 -13.79
CA ALA A 537 53.16 51.64 -14.18
C ALA A 537 52.44 50.31 -14.02
N GLN A 538 52.43 49.48 -15.07
CA GLN A 538 51.93 48.11 -14.98
C GLN A 538 53.09 47.14 -14.88
N LEU A 539 53.14 46.39 -13.78
CA LEU A 539 54.13 45.37 -13.50
C LEU A 539 53.57 43.98 -13.86
N SER A 540 54.44 43.01 -14.16
CA SER A 540 54.06 41.60 -14.34
C SER A 540 54.79 40.65 -13.40
N ASP A 541 54.17 39.50 -13.15
CA ASP A 541 54.76 38.32 -12.50
C ASP A 541 55.25 38.56 -11.07
N LEU A 542 54.48 39.30 -10.25
CA LEU A 542 54.83 39.56 -8.86
C LEU A 542 54.57 38.30 -8.03
N LYS A 543 55.57 37.91 -7.24
CA LYS A 543 55.50 36.68 -6.43
C LYS A 543 55.14 37.01 -4.99
N ILE A 544 54.25 36.20 -4.42
CA ILE A 544 53.88 36.27 -2.99
C ILE A 544 55.13 36.29 -2.10
N GLY A 545 55.16 37.19 -1.13
CA GLY A 545 56.24 37.29 -0.14
C GLY A 545 57.59 37.76 -0.68
N LYS A 546 57.68 38.18 -1.96
CA LYS A 546 58.88 38.80 -2.53
C LYS A 546 58.66 40.30 -2.72
N PRO A 547 59.35 41.15 -1.94
CA PRO A 547 59.25 42.60 -2.11
C PRO A 547 59.70 43.02 -3.49
N VAL A 548 58.89 43.84 -4.15
CA VAL A 548 59.19 44.48 -5.43
C VAL A 548 59.61 45.91 -5.14
N VAL A 549 60.77 46.31 -5.65
CA VAL A 549 61.33 47.65 -5.45
C VAL A 549 61.40 48.37 -6.79
N LEU A 550 60.58 49.41 -6.92
CA LEU A 550 60.66 50.35 -8.05
C LEU A 550 61.42 51.59 -7.61
N LYS A 551 62.38 52.04 -8.41
CA LYS A 551 63.10 53.29 -8.18
C LYS A 551 62.55 54.38 -9.08
N ALA A 552 62.00 55.41 -8.47
CA ALA A 552 61.53 56.62 -9.14
C ALA A 552 62.63 57.69 -9.09
N PHE A 553 62.81 58.42 -10.18
CA PHE A 553 63.77 59.51 -10.28
C PHE A 553 63.28 60.60 -11.23
N TYR A 554 63.47 61.85 -10.82
CA TYR A 554 63.05 63.02 -11.60
C TYR A 554 63.93 64.24 -11.33
N LYS A 555 63.85 65.25 -12.22
CA LYS A 555 64.61 66.49 -12.10
C LYS A 555 63.69 67.69 -11.84
N VAL A 556 63.99 68.44 -10.80
CA VAL A 556 63.34 69.73 -10.51
C VAL A 556 64.19 70.83 -11.13
N SER A 557 63.67 71.45 -12.21
CA SER A 557 64.37 72.55 -12.91
C SER A 557 63.89 73.93 -12.45
N ASN A 558 62.64 74.03 -11.98
CA ASN A 558 62.04 75.26 -11.45
C ASN A 558 61.52 74.99 -10.04
N VAL A 559 62.28 75.44 -9.03
CA VAL A 559 61.94 75.21 -7.62
C VAL A 559 60.68 75.95 -7.21
N SER A 560 60.46 77.15 -7.74
CA SER A 560 59.28 77.98 -7.41
C SER A 560 57.98 77.35 -7.90
N GLU A 561 58.02 76.70 -9.07
CA GLU A 561 56.88 75.96 -9.64
C GLU A 561 56.66 74.62 -8.92
N TYR A 562 57.75 73.90 -8.61
CA TYR A 562 57.69 72.64 -7.88
C TYR A 562 57.16 72.76 -6.44
N ALA A 563 57.38 73.93 -5.82
CA ALA A 563 57.00 74.23 -4.45
C ALA A 563 55.62 74.91 -4.32
N GLU A 564 54.87 75.05 -5.42
CA GLU A 564 53.49 75.57 -5.49
C GLU A 564 53.24 76.82 -4.61
N GLY A 565 54.12 77.81 -4.67
CA GLY A 565 53.93 79.09 -3.98
C GLY A 565 54.46 79.17 -2.54
N THR A 566 55.24 78.20 -2.06
CA THR A 566 55.97 78.34 -0.79
C THR A 566 57.25 79.18 -0.97
N THR A 567 57.42 80.25 -0.18
CA THR A 567 58.64 81.09 -0.14
C THR A 567 59.75 80.38 0.63
N LEU A 568 60.31 79.31 0.05
CA LEU A 568 61.46 78.60 0.59
C LEU A 568 62.72 78.95 -0.20
N ASN A 569 63.83 79.22 0.50
CA ASN A 569 65.13 79.29 -0.14
C ASN A 569 65.44 77.92 -0.77
N ALA A 570 65.80 77.91 -2.06
CA ALA A 570 66.09 76.69 -2.81
C ALA A 570 67.38 76.00 -2.30
N THR A 571 67.23 75.13 -1.30
CA THR A 571 68.28 74.25 -0.78
C THR A 571 67.91 72.79 -1.03
N VAL A 572 68.91 71.90 -0.99
CA VAL A 572 68.68 70.44 -1.10
C VAL A 572 67.72 69.94 -0.01
N GLU A 573 67.85 70.47 1.20
CA GLU A 573 66.97 70.13 2.34
C GLU A 573 65.52 70.59 2.11
N SER A 574 65.33 71.77 1.50
CA SER A 574 64.00 72.28 1.13
C SER A 574 63.32 71.38 0.10
N ILE A 575 64.06 70.95 -0.93
CA ILE A 575 63.55 70.04 -1.98
C ILE A 575 63.22 68.66 -1.39
N GLN A 576 64.05 68.16 -0.49
CA GLN A 576 63.78 66.90 0.21
C GLN A 576 62.49 66.98 1.03
N LYS A 577 62.29 68.02 1.85
CA LYS A 577 61.06 68.18 2.64
C LYS A 577 59.80 68.30 1.77
N ILE A 578 59.89 68.98 0.62
CA ILE A 578 58.77 69.07 -0.34
C ILE A 578 58.47 67.68 -0.93
N ALA A 579 59.50 66.92 -1.31
CA ALA A 579 59.33 65.56 -1.82
C ALA A 579 58.78 64.60 -0.74
N GLU A 580 59.23 64.70 0.52
CA GLU A 580 58.67 63.96 1.67
C GLU A 580 57.18 64.24 1.83
N ALA A 581 56.76 65.51 1.76
CA ALA A 581 55.36 65.89 1.87
C ALA A 581 54.50 65.37 0.70
N LYS A 582 55.00 65.44 -0.54
CA LYS A 582 54.31 64.90 -1.72
C LYS A 582 54.19 63.37 -1.66
N ILE A 583 55.24 62.67 -1.26
CA ILE A 583 55.25 61.20 -1.08
C ILE A 583 54.32 60.79 0.07
N GLY A 584 54.37 61.48 1.20
CA GLY A 584 53.46 61.24 2.33
C GLY A 584 52.00 61.47 1.95
N THR A 585 51.73 62.44 1.06
CA THR A 585 50.39 62.65 0.48
C THR A 585 49.98 61.46 -0.42
N ALA A 586 50.89 60.92 -1.22
CA ALA A 586 50.62 59.75 -2.07
C ALA A 586 50.36 58.48 -1.25
N GLU A 587 51.14 58.23 -0.19
CA GLU A 587 50.93 57.11 0.73
C GLU A 587 49.60 57.25 1.49
N GLN A 588 49.29 58.46 1.97
CA GLN A 588 48.00 58.73 2.62
C GLN A 588 46.82 58.58 1.65
N ASN A 589 46.98 58.99 0.39
CA ASN A 589 45.96 58.78 -0.65
C ASN A 589 45.76 57.29 -0.96
N PHE A 590 46.83 56.49 -0.98
CA PHE A 590 46.74 55.03 -1.12
C PHE A 590 45.94 54.42 0.04
N LEU A 591 46.28 54.76 1.29
CA LEU A 591 45.55 54.28 2.47
C LEU A 591 44.08 54.73 2.48
N THR A 592 43.81 55.99 2.14
CA THR A 592 42.44 56.53 2.09
C THR A 592 41.61 55.86 0.99
N ASN A 593 42.20 55.61 -0.18
CA ASN A 593 41.52 54.91 -1.28
C ASN A 593 41.26 53.44 -0.92
N LYS A 594 42.22 52.78 -0.25
CA LYS A 594 42.09 51.43 0.25
C LYS A 594 40.93 51.30 1.25
N GLU A 595 40.87 52.17 2.26
CA GLU A 595 39.77 52.20 3.24
C GLU A 595 38.42 52.52 2.57
N LYS A 596 38.41 53.42 1.58
CA LYS A 596 37.21 53.75 0.81
C LYS A 596 36.69 52.54 0.05
N ILE A 597 37.57 51.80 -0.62
CA ILE A 597 37.21 50.62 -1.43
C ILE A 597 36.82 49.45 -0.53
N GLU A 598 37.50 49.26 0.59
CA GLU A 598 37.11 48.29 1.60
C GLU A 598 35.69 48.59 2.12
N ARG A 599 35.40 49.86 2.43
CA ARG A 599 34.05 50.31 2.81
C ARG A 599 33.02 50.06 1.71
N GLU A 600 33.29 50.46 0.47
CA GLU A 600 32.40 50.25 -0.67
C GLU A 600 32.15 48.75 -0.92
N THR A 601 33.16 47.91 -0.76
CA THR A 601 33.06 46.45 -0.89
C THR A 601 32.18 45.84 0.21
N LEU A 602 32.37 46.25 1.46
CA LEU A 602 31.54 45.77 2.57
C LEU A 602 30.08 46.24 2.43
N LEU A 603 29.87 47.49 2.00
CA LEU A 603 28.52 48.01 1.73
C LEU A 603 27.83 47.26 0.58
N ASP A 604 28.55 46.89 -0.47
CA ASP A 604 28.02 46.07 -1.56
C ASP A 604 27.65 44.65 -1.07
N ILE A 605 28.54 43.99 -0.32
CA ILE A 605 28.29 42.65 0.23
C ILE A 605 27.05 42.63 1.13
N PHE A 606 27.00 43.50 2.13
CA PHE A 606 25.88 43.53 3.08
C PHE A 606 24.61 44.14 2.47
N GLY A 607 24.73 45.02 1.49
CA GLY A 607 23.61 45.53 0.70
C GLY A 607 22.95 44.45 -0.15
N LYS A 608 23.75 43.56 -0.75
CA LYS A 608 23.27 42.36 -1.43
C LYS A 608 22.60 41.39 -0.46
N GLU A 609 23.24 41.08 0.67
CA GLU A 609 22.64 40.23 1.74
C GLU A 609 21.28 40.80 2.18
N TYR A 610 21.19 42.11 2.41
CA TYR A 610 19.94 42.78 2.77
C TYR A 610 18.88 42.65 1.67
N SER A 611 19.23 42.87 0.40
CA SER A 611 18.31 42.75 -0.73
C SER A 611 17.82 41.31 -0.94
N GLU A 612 18.68 40.32 -0.75
CA GLU A 612 18.33 38.89 -0.80
C GLU A 612 17.36 38.53 0.33
N LEU A 613 17.63 38.99 1.55
CA LEU A 613 16.73 38.80 2.69
C LEU A 613 15.40 39.52 2.48
N ASP A 614 15.40 40.76 1.99
CA ASP A 614 14.18 41.54 1.79
C ASP A 614 13.27 40.91 0.74
N SER A 615 13.83 40.55 -0.43
CA SER A 615 13.07 39.90 -1.49
C SER A 615 12.61 38.49 -1.10
N GLY A 616 13.49 37.66 -0.53
CA GLY A 616 13.16 36.28 -0.16
C GLY A 616 12.18 36.16 1.01
N LEU A 617 12.01 37.21 1.82
CA LEU A 617 11.02 37.27 2.90
C LEU A 617 9.71 37.95 2.48
N MET A 618 9.59 38.47 1.25
CA MET A 618 8.34 39.08 0.78
C MET A 618 7.19 38.07 0.76
N GLY A 619 6.18 38.29 1.60
CA GLY A 619 5.00 37.42 1.67
C GLY A 619 5.25 36.08 2.37
N ALA A 620 6.42 35.91 3.02
CA ALA A 620 6.70 34.77 3.87
C ALA A 620 5.76 34.73 5.08
N GLU A 621 5.17 33.56 5.36
CA GLU A 621 4.47 33.34 6.63
C GLU A 621 5.47 33.28 7.79
N GLU A 622 5.08 33.80 8.96
CA GLU A 622 5.90 33.72 10.17
C GLU A 622 6.10 32.25 10.58
N ASN A 623 7.33 31.79 10.42
CA ASN A 623 7.85 30.52 10.87
C ASN A 623 9.26 30.69 11.46
N GLY A 624 9.77 29.67 12.15
CA GLY A 624 11.05 29.76 12.88
C GLY A 624 12.26 30.17 12.03
N LEU A 625 12.31 29.84 10.74
CA LEU A 625 13.39 30.31 9.86
C LEU A 625 13.19 31.79 9.48
N SER A 626 11.97 32.17 9.08
CA SER A 626 11.66 33.55 8.69
C SER A 626 11.89 34.56 9.82
N GLU A 627 11.67 34.19 11.09
CA GLU A 627 12.00 35.03 12.25
C GLU A 627 13.51 35.29 12.37
N ILE A 628 14.34 34.25 12.22
CA ILE A 628 15.81 34.36 12.27
C ILE A 628 16.31 35.27 11.13
N LEU A 629 15.79 35.08 9.93
CA LEU A 629 16.15 35.86 8.75
C LEU A 629 15.67 37.31 8.84
N ASN A 630 14.45 37.56 9.33
CA ASN A 630 13.94 38.91 9.57
C ASN A 630 14.77 39.64 10.64
N SER A 631 15.15 38.97 11.72
CA SER A 631 16.01 39.58 12.75
C SER A 631 17.38 40.02 12.18
N ARG A 632 17.98 39.21 11.29
CA ARG A 632 19.19 39.60 10.56
C ARG A 632 18.94 40.80 9.65
N LYS A 633 17.87 40.77 8.86
CA LYS A 633 17.48 41.86 7.96
C LYS A 633 17.33 43.19 8.70
N GLU A 634 16.65 43.18 9.84
CA GLU A 634 16.49 44.38 10.68
C GLU A 634 17.83 44.90 11.21
N LYS A 635 18.71 44.00 11.67
CA LYS A 635 20.05 44.35 12.11
C LYS A 635 20.87 44.99 10.98
N LEU A 636 20.87 44.40 9.79
CA LEU A 636 21.54 44.95 8.62
C LEU A 636 20.99 46.32 8.24
N ASN A 637 19.66 46.50 8.25
CA ASN A 637 19.03 47.79 7.96
C ASN A 637 19.50 48.89 8.92
N GLN A 638 19.58 48.59 10.22
CA GLN A 638 20.06 49.51 11.24
C GLN A 638 21.53 49.90 10.99
N THR A 639 22.40 48.91 10.73
CA THR A 639 23.83 49.15 10.50
C THR A 639 24.12 49.86 9.18
N LEU A 640 23.41 49.52 8.10
CA LEU A 640 23.61 50.18 6.79
C LEU A 640 23.11 51.63 6.82
N SER A 641 22.00 51.90 7.50
CA SER A 641 21.44 53.25 7.63
C SER A 641 22.36 54.18 8.42
N SER A 642 22.96 53.73 9.53
CA SER A 642 23.85 54.55 10.37
C SER A 642 25.13 54.99 9.65
N ILE A 643 25.62 54.18 8.71
CA ILE A 643 26.88 54.41 7.98
C ILE A 643 26.71 55.39 6.80
N SER A 644 25.49 55.57 6.30
CA SER A 644 25.23 56.53 5.21
C SER A 644 25.20 58.00 5.67
N GLU A 645 24.95 58.27 6.95
CA GLU A 645 24.69 59.63 7.45
C GLU A 645 25.89 60.32 8.12
N THR A 646 26.95 59.59 8.44
CA THR A 646 28.20 60.15 8.99
C THR A 646 29.41 59.49 8.32
N LYS A 647 30.62 60.06 8.49
CA LYS A 647 31.88 59.30 8.29
C LYS A 647 31.97 58.17 9.34
N GLY A 648 30.98 57.29 9.37
CA GLY A 648 30.85 56.19 10.32
C GLY A 648 32.02 55.23 10.16
N SER A 649 32.51 54.74 11.30
CA SER A 649 33.65 53.85 11.40
C SER A 649 33.37 52.55 10.66
N ILE A 650 34.22 52.21 9.68
CA ILE A 650 34.24 50.94 8.94
C ILE A 650 34.24 49.71 9.89
N GLU A 651 34.59 49.90 11.17
CA GLU A 651 34.72 48.81 12.14
C GLU A 651 33.38 48.17 12.50
N GLU A 652 32.26 48.90 12.44
CA GLU A 652 30.93 48.29 12.65
C GLU A 652 30.56 47.29 11.55
N LEU A 653 31.04 47.48 10.31
CA LEU A 653 30.87 46.52 9.22
C LEU A 653 31.83 45.33 9.34
N LYS A 654 33.04 45.55 9.90
CA LYS A 654 34.02 44.47 10.10
C LYS A 654 33.57 43.47 11.17
N ASP A 655 32.76 43.90 12.12
CA ASP A 655 32.19 43.03 13.17
C ASP A 655 31.06 42.11 12.67
N LEU A 656 30.52 42.36 11.47
CA LEU A 656 29.49 41.51 10.87
C LEU A 656 30.12 40.30 10.16
N ASP A 657 29.62 39.10 10.48
CA ASP A 657 29.99 37.88 9.74
C ASP A 657 29.45 37.95 8.31
N LYS A 658 30.36 37.96 7.34
CA LYS A 658 30.09 38.04 5.89
C LYS A 658 29.48 36.75 5.34
N ASP A 659 29.73 35.63 5.99
CA ASP A 659 29.27 34.31 5.56
C ASP A 659 28.02 33.85 6.33
N TRP A 660 27.43 34.73 7.14
CA TRP A 660 26.33 34.38 8.05
C TRP A 660 25.14 33.77 7.30
N LEU A 661 24.72 34.37 6.19
CA LEU A 661 23.58 33.90 5.41
C LEU A 661 23.83 32.50 4.85
N GLY A 662 24.97 32.31 4.17
CA GLY A 662 25.37 31.01 3.62
C GLY A 662 25.49 29.91 4.68
N LYS A 663 26.07 30.21 5.86
CA LYS A 663 26.14 29.29 7.00
C LYS A 663 24.74 28.92 7.52
N THR A 664 23.85 29.90 7.65
CA THR A 664 22.49 29.72 8.17
C THR A 664 21.65 28.85 7.23
N LEU A 665 21.66 29.16 5.93
CA LEU A 665 20.94 28.39 4.91
C LEU A 665 21.49 26.96 4.77
N SER A 666 22.82 26.80 4.84
CA SER A 666 23.47 25.48 4.83
C SER A 666 23.11 24.63 6.04
N GLN A 667 23.03 25.24 7.23
CA GLN A 667 22.60 24.55 8.45
C GLN A 667 21.12 24.16 8.34
N TYR A 668 20.27 25.10 7.92
CA TYR A 668 18.84 24.85 7.72
C TYR A 668 18.58 23.71 6.71
N LYS A 669 19.35 23.63 5.63
CA LYS A 669 19.30 22.53 4.65
C LYS A 669 19.54 21.16 5.29
N LYS A 670 20.48 21.06 6.25
CA LYS A 670 20.76 19.81 6.97
C LYS A 670 19.63 19.46 7.94
N ASP A 671 19.13 20.44 8.67
CA ASP A 671 18.10 20.25 9.68
C ASP A 671 16.75 19.87 9.05
N SER A 672 16.35 20.57 7.98
CA SER A 672 15.14 20.27 7.21
C SER A 672 15.15 18.87 6.60
N PHE A 673 16.28 18.41 6.05
CA PHE A 673 16.39 17.03 5.53
C PHE A 673 16.32 15.98 6.65
N SER A 674 16.93 16.26 7.80
CA SER A 674 16.84 15.40 8.98
C SER A 674 15.39 15.28 9.48
N GLU A 675 14.65 16.38 9.54
CA GLU A 675 13.23 16.38 9.92
C GLU A 675 12.36 15.68 8.88
N TYR A 676 12.58 15.94 7.58
CA TYR A 676 11.92 15.21 6.50
C TYR A 676 12.10 13.70 6.60
N LYS A 677 13.32 13.22 6.92
CA LYS A 677 13.57 11.78 7.09
C LYS A 677 12.71 11.19 8.20
N LYS A 678 12.58 11.88 9.35
CA LYS A 678 11.71 11.46 10.45
C LYS A 678 10.24 11.43 10.03
N LEU A 679 9.79 12.46 9.29
CA LEU A 679 8.43 12.52 8.77
C LEU A 679 8.14 11.41 7.75
N LYS A 680 9.12 11.05 6.91
CA LYS A 680 9.00 9.95 5.95
C LYS A 680 8.95 8.58 6.64
N GLU A 681 9.74 8.39 7.70
CA GLU A 681 9.65 7.20 8.55
C GLU A 681 8.26 7.08 9.20
N LEU A 682 7.72 8.18 9.76
CA LEU A 682 6.36 8.22 10.29
C LEU A 682 5.32 7.89 9.21
N ALA A 683 5.39 8.50 8.03
CA ALA A 683 4.49 8.21 6.92
C ALA A 683 4.50 6.72 6.50
N GLY A 684 5.66 6.07 6.53
CA GLY A 684 5.77 4.63 6.30
C GLY A 684 4.98 3.81 7.32
N THR A 685 4.93 4.23 8.58
CA THR A 685 4.11 3.58 9.62
C THR A 685 2.61 3.86 9.47
N LEU A 686 2.26 4.99 8.85
CA LEU A 686 0.88 5.40 8.59
C LEU A 686 0.33 4.90 7.25
N ASP A 687 1.15 4.19 6.45
CA ASP A 687 0.85 3.80 5.05
C ASP A 687 0.41 5.00 4.20
N ALA A 688 0.99 6.18 4.47
CA ALA A 688 0.64 7.42 3.81
C ALA A 688 1.23 7.46 2.38
N ASN A 689 0.51 8.07 1.44
CA ASN A 689 0.90 8.10 0.03
C ASN A 689 2.17 8.94 -0.19
N ASP A 690 3.13 8.41 -0.94
CA ASP A 690 4.35 9.12 -1.36
C ASP A 690 4.07 10.44 -2.08
N SER A 691 2.87 10.60 -2.67
CA SER A 691 2.43 11.87 -3.28
C SER A 691 2.47 13.06 -2.30
N LEU A 692 2.28 12.80 -1.00
CA LEU A 692 2.34 13.84 0.05
C LEU A 692 3.68 14.57 0.06
N PHE A 693 4.77 13.86 -0.30
CA PHE A 693 6.14 14.36 -0.27
C PHE A 693 6.61 14.95 -1.59
N THR A 694 5.79 14.91 -2.65
CA THR A 694 6.24 15.33 -3.99
C THR A 694 6.59 16.81 -4.02
N GLU A 695 5.75 17.65 -3.42
CA GLU A 695 5.96 19.09 -3.35
C GLU A 695 7.20 19.43 -2.51
N PHE A 696 7.34 18.81 -1.33
CA PHE A 696 8.58 18.93 -0.53
C PHE A 696 9.82 18.55 -1.33
N ASN A 697 9.83 17.41 -2.02
CA ASN A 697 11.00 16.99 -2.80
C ASN A 697 11.32 17.99 -3.93
N SER A 698 10.28 18.53 -4.58
CA SER A 698 10.41 19.57 -5.60
C SER A 698 11.06 20.83 -5.03
N ILE A 699 10.52 21.36 -3.92
CA ILE A 699 11.02 22.57 -3.26
C ILE A 699 12.41 22.35 -2.68
N TYR A 700 12.67 21.19 -2.06
CA TYR A 700 13.98 20.83 -1.54
C TYR A 700 15.00 20.81 -2.67
N ASN A 701 14.70 20.19 -3.82
CA ASN A 701 15.57 20.16 -4.99
C ASN A 701 15.78 21.55 -5.61
N LYS A 702 14.77 22.42 -5.55
CA LYS A 702 14.88 23.83 -5.95
C LYS A 702 15.85 24.57 -5.03
N PHE A 703 15.68 24.45 -3.71
CA PHE A 703 16.57 25.01 -2.70
C PHE A 703 17.99 24.43 -2.80
N LEU A 704 18.13 23.14 -3.16
CA LEU A 704 19.41 22.54 -3.49
C LEU A 704 20.06 23.19 -4.70
N GLY A 705 19.32 23.69 -5.69
CA GLY A 705 19.88 24.29 -6.90
C GLY A 705 20.15 25.79 -6.80
N SER A 706 19.38 26.50 -5.98
CA SER A 706 19.45 27.95 -5.85
C SER A 706 20.27 28.39 -4.64
N GLY A 707 20.12 27.72 -3.49
CA GLY A 707 20.61 28.21 -2.21
C GLY A 707 19.97 29.54 -1.77
N GLU A 708 18.85 29.94 -2.36
CA GLU A 708 18.21 31.24 -2.15
C GLU A 708 17.31 31.27 -0.91
N VAL A 709 17.11 32.47 -0.35
CA VAL A 709 16.27 32.71 0.83
C VAL A 709 14.81 32.32 0.57
N GLU A 710 14.27 32.67 -0.61
CA GLU A 710 12.87 32.38 -0.98
C GLU A 710 12.58 30.88 -0.92
N ASP A 711 13.47 30.07 -1.50
CA ASP A 711 13.31 28.61 -1.53
C ASP A 711 13.46 27.97 -0.15
N ALA A 712 14.34 28.51 0.70
CA ALA A 712 14.47 28.08 2.09
C ALA A 712 13.19 28.33 2.90
N VAL A 713 12.56 29.50 2.70
CA VAL A 713 11.29 29.85 3.33
C VAL A 713 10.15 28.95 2.82
N GLN A 714 10.06 28.72 1.51
CA GLN A 714 9.08 27.80 0.93
C GLN A 714 9.25 26.38 1.49
N LEU A 715 10.49 25.92 1.61
CA LEU A 715 10.81 24.61 2.19
C LEU A 715 10.33 24.51 3.65
N SER A 716 10.48 25.58 4.43
CA SER A 716 10.02 25.68 5.82
C SER A 716 8.51 25.54 5.95
N SER A 717 7.76 26.28 5.13
CA SER A 717 6.29 26.20 5.12
C SER A 717 5.82 24.81 4.72
N GLU A 718 6.44 24.21 3.70
CA GLU A 718 6.09 22.88 3.23
C GLU A 718 6.42 21.77 4.24
N LEU A 719 7.55 21.88 4.94
CA LEU A 719 7.88 20.98 6.06
C LEU A 719 6.82 21.10 7.19
N GLY A 720 6.37 22.31 7.49
CA GLY A 720 5.28 22.57 8.44
C GLY A 720 3.95 21.95 8.01
N ARG A 721 3.58 22.08 6.73
CA ARG A 721 2.39 21.43 6.14
C ARG A 721 2.45 19.91 6.29
N LEU A 722 3.56 19.29 5.88
CA LEU A 722 3.77 17.84 5.98
C LEU A 722 3.63 17.33 7.41
N LYS A 723 4.20 18.05 8.37
CA LYS A 723 4.11 17.71 9.79
C LYS A 723 2.66 17.71 10.28
N ASN A 724 1.90 18.74 9.93
CA ASN A 724 0.49 18.85 10.31
C ASN A 724 -0.39 17.76 9.67
N GLU A 725 -0.17 17.46 8.39
CA GLU A 725 -0.91 16.40 7.70
C GLU A 725 -0.63 15.02 8.29
N LEU A 726 0.64 14.70 8.55
CA LEU A 726 1.01 13.42 9.15
C LEU A 726 0.50 13.28 10.59
N GLN A 727 0.51 14.36 11.38
CA GLN A 727 -0.13 14.37 12.69
C GLN A 727 -1.64 14.14 12.61
N GLY A 728 -2.31 14.71 11.59
CA GLY A 728 -3.72 14.45 11.33
C GLY A 728 -4.00 12.99 10.99
N LEU A 729 -3.16 12.38 10.14
CA LEU A 729 -3.26 10.96 9.78
C LEU A 729 -2.99 10.03 10.97
N ASP A 730 -1.99 10.33 11.80
CA ASP A 730 -1.68 9.57 13.02
C ASP A 730 -2.86 9.58 14.01
N ALA A 731 -3.46 10.76 14.23
CA ALA A 731 -4.65 10.89 15.07
C ALA A 731 -5.88 10.15 14.50
N GLU A 732 -6.07 10.14 13.18
CA GLU A 732 -7.13 9.35 12.54
C GLU A 732 -6.88 7.85 12.70
N GLN A 733 -5.62 7.41 12.56
CA GLN A 733 -5.21 6.02 12.75
C GLN A 733 -5.46 5.57 14.19
N ASP A 734 -5.08 6.38 15.17
CA ASP A 734 -5.37 6.15 16.60
C ASP A 734 -6.86 5.90 16.84
N LYS A 735 -7.71 6.79 16.31
CA LYS A 735 -9.16 6.66 16.44
C LYS A 735 -9.69 5.37 15.78
N ARG A 736 -9.12 4.95 14.65
CA ARG A 736 -9.47 3.67 14.01
C ARG A 736 -9.08 2.48 14.88
N TYR A 737 -7.89 2.48 15.49
CA TYR A 737 -7.48 1.40 16.40
C TYR A 737 -8.33 1.35 17.67
N GLU A 738 -8.75 2.50 18.20
CA GLU A 738 -9.71 2.53 19.31
C GLU A 738 -11.04 1.86 18.91
N ASN A 739 -11.55 2.15 17.71
CA ASN A 739 -12.75 1.50 17.19
C ASN A 739 -12.56 -0.01 17.02
N TYR A 740 -11.46 -0.45 16.40
CA TYR A 740 -11.15 -1.88 16.26
C TYR A 740 -11.01 -2.57 17.61
N SER A 741 -10.39 -1.92 18.59
CA SER A 741 -10.25 -2.46 19.95
C SER A 741 -11.62 -2.59 20.65
N ALA A 742 -12.51 -1.61 20.47
CA ALA A 742 -13.86 -1.66 21.02
C ALA A 742 -14.69 -2.78 20.37
N GLU A 743 -14.66 -2.87 19.04
CA GLU A 743 -15.33 -3.91 18.26
C GLU A 743 -14.81 -5.31 18.62
N PHE A 744 -13.49 -5.48 18.67
CA PHE A 744 -12.86 -6.74 19.06
C PHE A 744 -13.22 -7.15 20.48
N LYS A 745 -13.32 -6.21 21.43
CA LYS A 745 -13.73 -6.52 22.81
C LYS A 745 -15.14 -7.12 22.87
N LEU A 746 -16.07 -6.58 22.09
CA LEU A 746 -17.43 -7.13 21.97
C LEU A 746 -17.39 -8.52 21.33
N LEU A 747 -16.72 -8.65 20.18
CA LEU A 747 -16.60 -9.91 19.45
C LEU A 747 -15.94 -11.02 20.29
N LYS A 748 -14.86 -10.69 21.01
CA LYS A 748 -14.16 -11.60 21.93
C LYS A 748 -15.09 -12.10 23.04
N THR A 749 -15.96 -11.24 23.56
CA THR A 749 -16.95 -11.60 24.58
C THR A 749 -17.96 -12.59 24.00
N SER A 750 -18.58 -12.27 22.86
CA SER A 750 -19.54 -13.15 22.17
C SER A 750 -18.93 -14.51 21.82
N ILE A 751 -17.70 -14.53 21.28
CA ILE A 751 -16.99 -15.78 20.97
C ILE A 751 -16.71 -16.60 22.23
N THR A 752 -16.29 -15.97 23.32
CA THR A 752 -16.01 -16.67 24.59
C THR A 752 -17.29 -17.30 25.15
N GLU A 753 -18.41 -16.59 25.10
CA GLU A 753 -19.72 -17.09 25.52
C GLU A 753 -20.21 -18.25 24.65
N ALA A 754 -20.06 -18.15 23.33
CA ALA A 754 -20.44 -19.19 22.38
C ALA A 754 -19.52 -20.43 22.45
N LEU A 755 -18.21 -20.23 22.68
CA LEU A 755 -17.22 -21.30 22.78
C LEU A 755 -17.44 -22.21 23.99
N LYS A 756 -18.00 -21.69 25.08
CA LYS A 756 -18.22 -22.47 26.31
C LYS A 756 -19.13 -23.70 26.10
N PRO A 757 -20.38 -23.56 25.60
CA PRO A 757 -21.21 -24.72 25.27
C PRO A 757 -20.65 -25.51 24.09
N TYR A 758 -20.07 -24.84 23.08
CA TYR A 758 -19.50 -25.49 21.90
C TYR A 758 -18.36 -26.47 22.24
N SER A 759 -17.47 -26.08 23.16
CA SER A 759 -16.40 -26.96 23.64
C SER A 759 -16.95 -28.20 24.33
N GLY A 760 -18.07 -28.07 25.04
CA GLY A 760 -18.81 -29.20 25.60
C GLY A 760 -19.32 -30.14 24.51
N TYR A 761 -19.94 -29.61 23.45
CA TYR A 761 -20.42 -30.40 22.31
C TYR A 761 -19.29 -31.13 21.60
N TYR A 762 -18.18 -30.43 21.33
CA TYR A 762 -16.99 -31.00 20.70
C TYR A 762 -16.41 -32.16 21.52
N LEU A 763 -16.24 -31.98 22.84
CA LEU A 763 -15.74 -33.03 23.73
C LEU A 763 -16.71 -34.21 23.83
N SER A 764 -18.02 -33.94 23.91
CA SER A 764 -19.05 -34.99 23.90
C SER A 764 -19.07 -35.74 22.57
N ALA A 765 -18.76 -35.10 21.44
CA ALA A 765 -18.73 -35.73 20.12
C ALA A 765 -17.47 -36.54 19.85
N LYS A 766 -16.36 -36.23 20.52
CA LYS A 766 -15.06 -36.90 20.34
C LYS A 766 -15.16 -38.43 20.49
N GLY A 767 -14.55 -39.15 19.55
CA GLY A 767 -14.55 -40.62 19.51
C GLY A 767 -15.91 -41.23 19.19
N SER A 768 -16.85 -40.45 18.65
CA SER A 768 -18.14 -40.95 18.16
C SER A 768 -18.42 -40.46 16.75
N ASP A 769 -19.47 -40.99 16.14
CA ASP A 769 -19.84 -40.68 14.77
C ASP A 769 -20.07 -39.17 14.56
N PHE A 770 -20.53 -38.44 15.59
CA PHE A 770 -20.74 -37.00 15.54
C PHE A 770 -19.47 -36.14 15.49
N GLU A 771 -18.27 -36.69 15.73
CA GLU A 771 -17.01 -35.92 15.72
C GLU A 771 -16.77 -35.24 14.37
N SER A 772 -17.16 -35.89 13.27
CA SER A 772 -16.97 -35.37 11.91
C SER A 772 -17.74 -34.08 11.63
N LEU A 773 -18.82 -33.80 12.36
CA LEU A 773 -19.61 -32.56 12.23
C LEU A 773 -18.86 -31.31 12.68
N PHE A 774 -17.79 -31.46 13.45
CA PHE A 774 -17.01 -30.35 14.00
C PHE A 774 -15.73 -30.14 13.20
N SER A 775 -15.78 -29.28 12.17
CA SER A 775 -14.58 -28.88 11.41
C SER A 775 -13.74 -27.82 12.14
N LEU A 776 -14.35 -27.04 13.04
CA LEU A 776 -13.67 -26.00 13.82
C LEU A 776 -13.38 -26.50 15.24
N THR A 777 -12.11 -26.53 15.65
CA THR A 777 -11.78 -26.86 17.03
C THR A 777 -11.84 -25.61 17.92
N PRO A 778 -12.20 -25.74 19.22
CA PRO A 778 -12.13 -24.62 20.16
C PRO A 778 -10.73 -23.98 20.23
N SER A 779 -9.67 -24.78 20.03
CA SER A 779 -8.29 -24.28 20.06
C SER A 779 -7.96 -23.37 18.88
N ASP A 780 -8.51 -23.63 17.69
CA ASP A 780 -8.20 -22.85 16.49
C ASP A 780 -8.84 -21.47 16.57
N ILE A 781 -10.07 -21.40 17.09
CA ILE A 781 -10.78 -20.14 17.34
C ILE A 781 -10.03 -19.31 18.39
N ALA A 782 -9.58 -19.94 19.49
CA ALA A 782 -8.81 -19.26 20.53
C ALA A 782 -7.50 -18.67 20.00
N LYS A 783 -6.74 -19.41 19.18
CA LYS A 783 -5.51 -18.91 18.54
C LYS A 783 -5.75 -17.70 17.65
N GLU A 784 -6.86 -17.68 16.92
CA GLU A 784 -7.18 -16.55 16.04
C GLU A 784 -7.63 -15.31 16.82
N VAL A 785 -8.39 -15.50 17.92
CA VAL A 785 -8.69 -14.43 18.88
C VAL A 785 -7.40 -13.83 19.44
N ASP A 786 -6.45 -14.66 19.88
CA ASP A 786 -5.15 -14.19 20.38
C ASP A 786 -4.34 -13.50 19.29
N SER A 787 -4.37 -14.02 18.06
CA SER A 787 -3.69 -13.41 16.92
C SER A 787 -4.25 -12.04 16.56
N LEU A 788 -5.58 -11.84 16.66
CA LEU A 788 -6.20 -10.54 16.44
C LEU A 788 -5.90 -9.57 17.59
N ASP A 789 -5.90 -10.04 18.84
CA ASP A 789 -5.51 -9.24 20.01
C ASP A 789 -4.08 -8.69 19.85
N GLU A 790 -3.14 -9.54 19.42
CA GLU A 790 -1.77 -9.13 19.13
C GLU A 790 -1.67 -8.18 17.93
N ALA A 791 -2.46 -8.39 16.87
CA ALA A 791 -2.48 -7.50 15.71
C ALA A 791 -2.96 -6.08 16.07
N ILE A 792 -4.00 -5.98 16.91
CA ILE A 792 -4.54 -4.70 17.42
C ILE A 792 -3.52 -4.04 18.34
N LYS A 793 -2.94 -4.77 19.31
CA LYS A 793 -1.92 -4.22 20.23
C LYS A 793 -0.69 -3.68 19.51
N LYS A 794 -0.27 -4.36 18.44
CA LYS A 794 0.90 -3.97 17.64
C LYS A 794 0.58 -2.92 16.58
N ARG A 795 -0.68 -2.44 16.49
CA ARG A 795 -1.13 -1.51 15.44
C ARG A 795 -0.72 -2.01 14.04
N SER A 796 -1.03 -3.27 13.78
CA SER A 796 -0.75 -3.90 12.49
C SER A 796 -1.67 -3.34 11.41
N ASN A 797 -1.35 -3.61 10.13
CA ASN A 797 -2.13 -3.15 8.98
C ASN A 797 -3.65 -3.29 9.16
N ASN A 798 -4.40 -2.23 8.85
CA ASN A 798 -5.86 -2.17 8.98
C ASN A 798 -6.59 -3.30 8.22
N ASP A 799 -6.14 -3.65 7.02
CA ASP A 799 -6.75 -4.71 6.20
C ASP A 799 -6.59 -6.08 6.87
N LEU A 800 -5.46 -6.31 7.54
CA LEU A 800 -5.23 -7.53 8.31
C LEU A 800 -6.15 -7.62 9.52
N ILE A 801 -6.37 -6.50 10.23
CA ILE A 801 -7.27 -6.45 11.39
C ILE A 801 -8.72 -6.66 10.94
N SER A 802 -9.17 -5.93 9.92
CA SER A 802 -10.52 -6.05 9.36
C SER A 802 -10.81 -7.47 8.85
N SER A 803 -9.88 -8.09 8.11
CA SER A 803 -10.06 -9.47 7.63
C SER A 803 -10.14 -10.49 8.77
N LYS A 804 -9.34 -10.33 9.83
CA LYS A 804 -9.40 -11.19 11.03
C LYS A 804 -10.70 -11.00 11.83
N ILE A 805 -11.22 -9.77 11.93
CA ILE A 805 -12.52 -9.50 12.55
C ILE A 805 -13.63 -10.24 11.79
N GLU A 806 -13.63 -10.15 10.47
CA GLU A 806 -14.65 -10.79 9.63
C GLU A 806 -14.57 -12.33 9.68
N SER A 807 -13.35 -12.88 9.67
CA SER A 807 -13.12 -14.32 9.88
C SER A 807 -13.71 -14.80 11.21
N LEU A 808 -13.46 -14.07 12.31
CA LEU A 808 -13.97 -14.41 13.63
C LEU A 808 -15.50 -14.27 13.73
N ARG A 809 -16.11 -13.30 13.06
CA ARG A 809 -17.58 -13.19 12.95
C ARG A 809 -18.19 -14.40 12.25
N SER A 810 -17.64 -14.78 11.10
CA SER A 810 -18.11 -15.97 10.37
C SER A 810 -17.99 -17.23 11.24
N LYS A 811 -16.91 -17.35 12.03
CA LYS A 811 -16.75 -18.47 12.97
C LYS A 811 -17.75 -18.43 14.13
N LEU A 812 -18.09 -17.25 14.65
CA LEU A 812 -19.13 -17.09 15.67
C LEU A 812 -20.49 -17.57 15.15
N ASP A 813 -20.90 -17.09 13.98
CA ASP A 813 -22.19 -17.47 13.35
C ASP A 813 -22.27 -18.99 13.13
N ARG A 814 -21.15 -19.64 12.77
CA ARG A 814 -21.07 -21.10 12.61
C ARG A 814 -21.27 -21.83 13.92
N ILE A 815 -20.64 -21.36 15.01
CA ILE A 815 -20.81 -21.95 16.34
C ILE A 815 -22.27 -21.87 16.79
N GLU A 816 -22.92 -20.73 16.57
CA GLU A 816 -24.32 -20.52 16.94
C GLU A 816 -25.28 -21.35 16.07
N SER A 817 -24.99 -21.47 14.78
CA SER A 817 -25.74 -22.31 13.85
C SER A 817 -25.63 -23.79 14.22
N MET A 818 -24.43 -24.28 14.54
CA MET A 818 -24.21 -25.65 15.01
C MET A 818 -24.98 -25.93 16.31
N ARG A 819 -24.96 -24.99 17.26
CA ARG A 819 -25.74 -25.11 18.50
C ARG A 819 -27.24 -25.24 18.22
N SER A 820 -27.77 -24.40 17.33
CA SER A 820 -29.19 -24.40 16.97
C SER A 820 -29.58 -25.69 16.25
N PHE A 821 -28.73 -26.17 15.34
CA PHE A 821 -28.89 -27.45 14.69
C PHE A 821 -28.92 -28.62 15.67
N LEU A 822 -27.93 -28.75 16.56
CA LEU A 822 -27.87 -29.84 17.53
C LEU A 822 -29.10 -29.84 18.45
N LYS A 823 -29.59 -28.66 18.84
CA LYS A 823 -30.83 -28.54 19.63
C LYS A 823 -32.05 -29.06 18.87
N ASN A 824 -32.22 -28.64 17.62
CA ASN A 824 -33.37 -29.04 16.80
C ASN A 824 -33.30 -30.54 16.48
N GLU A 825 -32.13 -31.02 16.07
CA GLU A 825 -31.86 -32.43 15.73
C GLU A 825 -32.09 -33.33 16.95
N SER A 826 -31.58 -32.98 18.13
CA SER A 826 -31.81 -33.76 19.36
C SER A 826 -33.29 -33.81 19.75
N SER A 827 -34.02 -32.70 19.58
CA SER A 827 -35.46 -32.62 19.87
C SER A 827 -36.27 -33.47 18.89
N ALA A 828 -36.02 -33.33 17.58
CA ALA A 828 -36.69 -34.11 16.54
C ALA A 828 -36.44 -35.61 16.73
N LYS A 829 -35.19 -36.00 16.98
CA LYS A 829 -34.80 -37.39 17.19
C LYS A 829 -35.46 -37.99 18.43
N LEU A 830 -35.51 -37.24 19.53
CA LEU A 830 -36.17 -37.69 20.77
C LEU A 830 -37.67 -37.93 20.54
N GLU A 831 -38.34 -37.04 19.80
CA GLU A 831 -39.76 -37.21 19.48
C GLU A 831 -40.01 -38.40 18.54
N ALA A 832 -39.17 -38.62 17.54
CA ALA A 832 -39.23 -39.80 16.68
C ALA A 832 -39.06 -41.09 17.50
N VAL A 833 -38.07 -41.15 18.39
CA VAL A 833 -37.86 -42.28 19.31
C VAL A 833 -39.09 -42.53 20.19
N LYS A 834 -39.71 -41.50 20.76
CA LYS A 834 -40.93 -41.62 21.58
C LYS A 834 -42.10 -42.21 20.77
N LYS A 835 -42.30 -41.76 19.53
CA LYS A 835 -43.34 -42.29 18.63
C LYS A 835 -43.10 -43.77 18.31
N ILE A 836 -41.88 -44.12 17.89
CA ILE A 836 -41.51 -45.50 17.55
C ILE A 836 -41.62 -46.42 18.78
N TYR A 837 -41.17 -45.96 19.95
CA TYR A 837 -41.32 -46.71 21.20
C TYR A 837 -42.79 -46.97 21.51
N THR A 838 -43.66 -45.97 21.41
CA THR A 838 -45.11 -46.12 21.70
C THR A 838 -45.74 -47.24 20.86
N LEU A 839 -45.34 -47.35 19.60
CA LEU A 839 -45.84 -48.38 18.68
C LEU A 839 -45.24 -49.76 18.95
N LYS A 840 -43.92 -49.84 19.16
CA LYS A 840 -43.22 -51.11 19.35
C LYS A 840 -43.25 -51.63 20.77
N LYS A 841 -43.63 -50.83 21.77
CA LYS A 841 -43.55 -51.17 23.21
C LYS A 841 -44.14 -52.55 23.52
N ASN A 842 -45.32 -52.86 22.98
CA ASN A 842 -46.02 -54.11 23.27
C ASN A 842 -45.36 -55.35 22.64
N SER A 843 -44.48 -55.16 21.66
CA SER A 843 -43.70 -56.22 21.00
C SER A 843 -42.34 -56.48 21.65
N LEU A 844 -41.91 -55.64 22.60
CA LEU A 844 -40.61 -55.75 23.27
C LEU A 844 -40.71 -56.55 24.56
N ALA A 845 -39.63 -57.25 24.92
CA ALA A 845 -39.52 -57.88 26.24
C ALA A 845 -39.52 -56.82 27.36
N LYS A 846 -40.04 -57.14 28.55
CA LYS A 846 -40.11 -56.18 29.69
C LYS A 846 -38.77 -55.51 30.00
N SER A 847 -37.67 -56.28 29.97
CA SER A 847 -36.32 -55.75 30.18
C SER A 847 -35.85 -54.79 29.08
N GLN A 848 -36.32 -54.94 27.84
CA GLN A 848 -36.05 -54.01 26.75
C GLN A 848 -36.93 -52.77 26.85
N GLN A 849 -38.19 -52.91 27.28
CA GLN A 849 -39.09 -51.78 27.55
C GLN A 849 -38.51 -50.86 28.63
N GLU A 850 -38.05 -51.42 29.75
CA GLU A 850 -37.43 -50.66 30.85
C GLU A 850 -36.15 -49.95 30.38
N LYS A 851 -35.27 -50.64 29.63
CA LYS A 851 -34.05 -50.03 29.09
C LYS A 851 -34.33 -48.92 28.07
N ALA A 852 -35.33 -49.11 27.21
CA ALA A 852 -35.74 -48.09 26.24
C ALA A 852 -36.32 -46.86 26.95
N LEU A 853 -37.18 -47.06 27.96
CA LEU A 853 -37.75 -45.96 28.75
C LEU A 853 -36.68 -45.17 29.52
N GLN A 854 -35.78 -45.86 30.22
CA GLN A 854 -34.64 -45.20 30.88
C GLN A 854 -33.74 -44.45 29.89
N GLY A 855 -33.55 -45.00 28.68
CA GLY A 855 -32.82 -44.33 27.62
C GLY A 855 -33.51 -43.06 27.11
N ILE A 856 -34.84 -43.06 26.98
CA ILE A 856 -35.65 -41.90 26.61
C ILE A 856 -35.57 -40.82 27.71
N GLU A 857 -35.76 -41.21 28.98
CA GLU A 857 -35.66 -40.29 30.12
C GLU A 857 -34.26 -39.66 30.21
N LYS A 858 -33.22 -40.46 29.97
CA LYS A 858 -31.83 -39.97 29.90
C LYS A 858 -31.63 -38.99 28.74
N ALA A 859 -32.14 -39.32 27.55
CA ALA A 859 -32.04 -38.45 26.37
C ALA A 859 -32.76 -37.11 26.59
N GLU A 860 -33.92 -37.12 27.24
CA GLU A 860 -34.70 -35.94 27.59
C GLU A 860 -34.00 -35.07 28.64
N SER A 861 -33.46 -35.69 29.70
CA SER A 861 -32.68 -34.99 30.72
C SER A 861 -31.43 -34.32 30.13
N LEU A 862 -30.72 -35.00 29.22
CA LEU A 862 -29.55 -34.44 28.54
C LEU A 862 -29.92 -33.27 27.62
N ALA A 863 -31.02 -33.37 26.87
CA ALA A 863 -31.51 -32.28 26.02
C ALA A 863 -31.91 -31.04 26.86
N GLN A 864 -32.62 -31.25 27.97
CA GLN A 864 -33.01 -30.16 28.90
C GLN A 864 -31.78 -29.52 29.57
N GLY A 865 -30.76 -30.31 29.88
CA GLY A 865 -29.46 -29.84 30.38
C GLY A 865 -28.58 -29.18 29.32
N GLY A 866 -29.00 -29.16 28.06
CA GLY A 866 -28.28 -28.57 26.93
C GLY A 866 -27.16 -29.44 26.34
N ASP A 867 -26.97 -30.69 26.78
CA ASP A 867 -26.05 -31.66 26.19
C ASP A 867 -26.71 -32.41 25.02
N TYR A 868 -26.87 -31.70 23.91
CA TYR A 868 -27.58 -32.20 22.74
C TYR A 868 -26.89 -33.40 22.08
N ILE A 869 -25.54 -33.46 22.09
CA ILE A 869 -24.80 -34.62 21.58
C ILE A 869 -25.04 -35.84 22.49
N GLY A 870 -24.99 -35.66 23.81
CA GLY A 870 -25.34 -36.71 24.76
C GLY A 870 -26.77 -37.22 24.55
N SER A 871 -27.72 -36.31 24.31
CA SER A 871 -29.11 -36.65 23.98
C SER A 871 -29.21 -37.47 22.68
N LEU A 872 -28.54 -37.04 21.61
CA LEU A 872 -28.52 -37.77 20.32
C LEU A 872 -27.93 -39.18 20.45
N LYS A 873 -26.85 -39.35 21.22
CA LYS A 873 -26.27 -40.66 21.52
C LYS A 873 -27.23 -41.55 22.30
N ALA A 874 -27.91 -41.00 23.30
CA ALA A 874 -28.91 -41.73 24.08
C ALA A 874 -30.10 -42.16 23.21
N SER A 875 -30.64 -41.24 22.39
CA SER A 875 -31.71 -41.53 21.42
C SER A 875 -31.29 -42.61 20.42
N SER A 876 -30.06 -42.56 19.90
CA SER A 876 -29.52 -43.57 18.99
C SER A 876 -29.37 -44.94 19.66
N ALA A 877 -28.96 -44.98 20.93
CA ALA A 877 -28.91 -46.21 21.71
C ALA A 877 -30.32 -46.81 21.93
N VAL A 878 -31.34 -45.97 22.13
CA VAL A 878 -32.73 -46.42 22.21
C VAL A 878 -33.18 -47.00 20.88
N LEU A 879 -32.93 -46.36 19.73
CA LEU A 879 -33.27 -46.92 18.42
C LEU A 879 -32.67 -48.32 18.22
N LYS A 880 -31.41 -48.54 18.60
CA LYS A 880 -30.78 -49.88 18.56
C LYS A 880 -31.50 -50.90 19.44
N ILE A 881 -31.98 -50.50 20.63
CA ILE A 881 -32.79 -51.37 21.50
C ILE A 881 -34.14 -51.69 20.84
N LEU A 882 -34.81 -50.70 20.25
CA LEU A 882 -36.10 -50.86 19.57
C LEU A 882 -36.01 -51.71 18.30
N ASN A 883 -34.83 -51.76 17.67
CA ASN A 883 -34.57 -52.56 16.47
C ASN A 883 -34.05 -53.98 16.77
N SER A 884 -33.62 -54.25 18.01
CA SER A 884 -33.23 -55.61 18.40
C SER A 884 -34.44 -56.55 18.34
N GLN A 885 -34.43 -57.51 17.40
CA GLN A 885 -35.53 -58.46 17.20
C GLN A 885 -35.93 -59.13 18.52
N SER A 886 -37.24 -59.26 18.75
CA SER A 886 -37.79 -60.07 19.84
C SER A 886 -37.48 -61.55 19.59
N ILE A 887 -36.28 -62.00 19.96
CA ILE A 887 -36.07 -63.42 20.17
C ILE A 887 -36.92 -63.77 21.40
N GLN A 888 -38.05 -64.44 21.18
CA GLN A 888 -38.80 -65.03 22.27
C GLN A 888 -37.87 -65.98 23.05
N PRO A 889 -37.90 -65.97 24.39
CA PRO A 889 -37.17 -66.94 25.18
C PRO A 889 -37.92 -68.27 25.12
N GLU A 890 -37.60 -69.12 24.16
CA GLU A 890 -37.76 -70.56 24.37
C GLU A 890 -36.46 -71.11 24.97
N ASP A 891 -36.66 -71.79 26.10
CA ASP A 891 -35.67 -72.44 26.96
C ASP A 891 -34.40 -72.94 26.26
N TYR A 892 -33.28 -72.27 26.51
CA TYR A 892 -32.00 -72.95 26.70
C TYR A 892 -31.24 -72.32 27.86
N SER A 893 -31.30 -73.02 28.99
CA SER A 893 -30.45 -72.83 30.14
C SER A 893 -29.02 -73.33 29.83
N ILE A 894 -28.03 -72.42 29.98
CA ILE A 894 -26.60 -72.67 30.33
C ILE A 894 -25.75 -73.41 29.25
N PRO A 895 -24.66 -72.83 28.67
CA PRO A 895 -23.51 -72.26 29.40
C PRO A 895 -22.80 -71.06 28.69
N ILE A 896 -23.15 -69.81 28.99
CA ILE A 896 -22.41 -68.62 28.48
C ILE A 896 -21.56 -67.94 29.59
N LEU A 897 -21.84 -68.23 30.86
CA LEU A 897 -21.05 -67.73 32.01
C LEU A 897 -19.62 -68.29 32.09
N GLY A 898 -19.30 -69.37 31.36
CA GLY A 898 -17.95 -69.93 31.30
C GLY A 898 -17.00 -69.19 30.34
N LEU A 899 -17.52 -68.55 29.29
CA LEU A 899 -16.68 -67.97 28.23
C LEU A 899 -16.28 -66.51 28.50
N THR A 900 -17.13 -65.74 29.18
CA THR A 900 -16.84 -64.35 29.58
C THR A 900 -15.83 -64.27 30.73
N ALA A 901 -15.76 -65.27 31.61
CA ALA A 901 -14.74 -65.34 32.66
C ALA A 901 -13.33 -65.65 32.10
N LEU A 902 -13.22 -66.44 31.03
CA LEU A 902 -11.94 -66.74 30.37
C LEU A 902 -11.41 -65.57 29.52
N LEU A 903 -12.29 -64.80 28.88
CA LEU A 903 -11.92 -63.60 28.10
C LEU A 903 -11.45 -62.45 29.00
N LEU A 904 -12.04 -62.27 30.18
CA LEU A 904 -11.59 -61.26 31.15
C LEU A 904 -10.23 -61.59 31.77
N LEU A 905 -9.89 -62.87 31.98
CA LEU A 905 -8.56 -63.28 32.44
C LEU A 905 -7.48 -63.12 31.35
N GLY A 906 -7.83 -63.26 30.07
CA GLY A 906 -6.93 -63.00 28.94
C GLY A 906 -6.56 -61.52 28.78
N ILE A 907 -7.52 -60.62 28.97
CA ILE A 907 -7.32 -59.16 28.82
C ILE A 907 -6.47 -58.60 29.98
N VAL A 908 -6.63 -59.11 31.21
CA VAL A 908 -5.79 -58.71 32.36
C VAL A 908 -4.32 -59.18 32.19
N SER A 909 -4.10 -60.34 31.56
CA SER A 909 -2.76 -60.89 31.29
C SER A 909 -1.97 -60.05 30.28
N ILE A 910 -2.64 -59.53 29.23
CA ILE A 910 -2.01 -58.69 28.20
C ILE A 910 -1.75 -57.27 28.73
N TYR A 911 -2.60 -56.75 29.62
CA TYR A 911 -2.41 -55.43 30.24
C TYR A 911 -1.22 -55.38 31.21
N ILE A 912 -0.90 -56.49 31.89
CA ILE A 912 0.26 -56.56 32.81
C ILE A 912 1.59 -56.69 32.06
N ILE A 913 1.62 -57.31 30.87
CA ILE A 913 2.85 -57.49 30.09
C ILE A 913 3.28 -56.20 29.36
N ARG A 914 2.35 -55.30 29.00
CA ARG A 914 2.66 -54.05 28.27
C ARG A 914 3.24 -52.90 29.11
N LYS A 915 3.37 -53.03 30.44
CA LYS A 915 3.86 -51.95 31.33
C LYS A 915 5.31 -52.08 31.83
N ARG A 916 6.16 -52.90 31.19
CA ARG A 916 7.62 -52.88 31.44
C ARG A 916 8.35 -52.09 30.36
N LYS A 917 8.78 -50.87 30.71
CA LYS A 917 9.65 -49.99 29.90
C LYS A 917 10.99 -50.67 29.61
N PRO A 918 11.54 -50.61 28.39
CA PRO A 918 12.98 -50.72 28.17
C PRO A 918 13.65 -49.38 28.46
N LYS A 919 14.79 -49.44 29.17
CA LYS A 919 15.70 -48.32 29.43
C LYS A 919 16.36 -47.87 28.13
N LYS A 920 16.70 -46.58 28.07
CA LYS A 920 17.65 -45.98 27.11
C LYS A 920 18.96 -46.76 27.12
N GLU A 921 19.45 -47.10 25.93
CA GLU A 921 20.87 -47.31 25.68
C GLU A 921 21.28 -46.59 24.40
N ASP A 922 22.55 -46.23 24.42
CA ASP A 922 23.22 -45.15 23.72
C ASP A 922 23.99 -45.72 22.52
N LYS A 923 24.13 -44.91 21.46
CA LYS A 923 25.15 -44.96 20.39
C LYS A 923 25.21 -46.17 19.44
N GLY A 924 25.30 -45.84 18.14
CA GLY A 924 25.93 -46.73 17.16
C GLY A 924 25.59 -46.40 15.71
N PHE A 925 26.31 -45.45 15.11
CA PHE A 925 26.53 -45.41 13.66
C PHE A 925 27.05 -46.76 13.17
N ILE A 926 26.64 -47.23 11.98
CA ILE A 926 27.51 -47.82 10.95
C ILE A 926 26.79 -47.87 9.59
N LYS A 927 27.54 -47.42 8.58
CA LYS A 927 27.38 -47.57 7.12
C LYS A 927 27.01 -49.00 6.69
N LEU A 928 26.15 -49.13 5.67
CA LEU A 928 26.22 -50.25 4.75
C LEU A 928 26.52 -49.77 3.33
N ARG A 929 27.71 -50.19 2.89
CA ARG A 929 28.22 -50.16 1.53
C ARG A 929 27.63 -51.37 0.77
N SER A 930 27.45 -51.16 -0.52
CA SER A 930 27.26 -52.08 -1.65
C SER A 930 27.69 -53.55 -1.53
N ILE A 931 27.11 -54.34 -2.46
CA ILE A 931 27.55 -55.57 -3.15
C ILE A 931 26.45 -56.64 -2.96
N SER A 932 25.86 -57.26 -3.98
CA SER A 932 26.27 -57.53 -5.37
C SER A 932 25.18 -57.25 -6.40
#